data_AF-A0A8D0L6W6-F1
#
_entry.id   AF-A0A8D0L6W6-F1
#
_cell.length_a   1.000
_cell.length_b   1.000
_cell.length_c   1.000
_cell.angle_alpha   90.00
_cell.angle_beta   90.00
_cell.angle_gamma   90.00
#
_symmetry.space_group_name_H-M   'P 1'
#
loop_
_entity.id
_entity.type
_entity.pdbx_description
1 polymer ?
#
loop_
_entity_poly.entity_id
_entity_poly.type
_entity_poly.pdbx_seq_one_letter_code
_entity_poly.pdbx_strand_id
1 'polypeptide(L)'
;MSRIDKMSILGVRSFGVEDKDKQVITFFNPFTILVGPNGAGKTTIIECLKYICTGDFPPGTKGNSFVHDPKVAHETDVRAQIRLQFRDVNGELLAVQRSMVCTQKGKKTEFKTLEGVITRTKHGEKISLSSKCAEIDREMISALGVSKSVINNVVFCHQEESNWPLSEGSALKQKFDEIFSATRYIKALETLRQVRQKQGQRVKECQTELKYLKQNKEKAHEIRSHLDNREAQLAASKENVKSIENQLDPLKNRLTEIEHSLIKVMKLDNEIKALGSRKKQMEKDNKDLQQKMEKVFQGTDEQLKDMYQNHQRTVKEKERRLAECQRELERATKECQRFNRERSELLVEQGRLQLQADRHQQHIRTRDSLIQSLAAQLELDGFERAPFNERQINSFHKLVKERLGREEETASQLMREFAEKETMKQKQLDEIRDKKTGLERTIDLKADIQKKKQLELKSVNNELHLLEGSSDRIQELDQELVKAKHELDEAEKNNRVEDLELEIQRLQIEKANLDVVLRKLDKEMEQLNLHTTTITQMDMLKKDKVDKEDQIRKIKSRHSDELTLLLGYFPNKKQLEDWLHSKTKEINQTRDKLAKLNKELASAEQNKNHINMELRKKEDKLSSYEEKLFDVCGSQDFESDLYKLQDEIEKTSKQRAVLAGATAVYSQFITQLADENQSCCPVCQRVFQTEAELQDVISDLQSKLRLAPDKLKSTESELKRREKRRDEMMSLKPIRQTLVELKENDIPDLRKKLQNVNRDIQRLKGDIEEQDTLLGTVMPEEESAKACLQDITVMERYQTDLRDVERKIAQQTPKLQGVDLSRTVQQVNQEKLEKKHLWDIVTGKIELNQKLKQDQQNQIQHLKSTVNELKAEKLQISSSMQRRQQLEEQAVELSTEVQSLCREIKEAKEQIFPLETTLEKLQQEKEDLITKKNKSNRVTQDKISDIKEKVKNIHSHVKEIENYIQEGKEEYKQQKESELEEIKAQVAECENLKENITKEMGTIRQDIDTQKIQERWLEDNLTLRKRNDDLREVEEDIARYMEEMGEMQVPQLKNERQHLEEKIEDLKRNHSLALGRQHGFEEEIIRFKKELRDSQFKDAEEKYREMMIVMRTTELVNKDLDTYYRALDQAIMTFHSMKMEEINKIIRDLWRSTYRGQDIEYIEIRSDADENVSASDKRRSYNYRVVMIKGDTALDMRGRCSAGQKVLASLIIRLALAETFCLNCGILALDEPTTNLDRENIESLAHALVE
;
A
#
# COMPACT_ATOMS: atom_id res chain seq x y z
N MET A 1 36.78 18.61 -44.12
CA MET A 1 36.83 17.13 -44.20
C MET A 1 38.06 16.65 -43.49
N SER A 2 37.95 15.54 -42.76
CA SER A 2 39.08 14.83 -42.18
C SER A 2 39.95 14.23 -43.28
N ARG A 3 41.27 14.14 -43.02
CA ARG A 3 42.26 13.56 -43.95
C ARG A 3 43.40 12.91 -43.20
N ILE A 4 43.93 11.81 -43.73
CA ILE A 4 45.11 11.13 -43.21
C ILE A 4 46.39 11.79 -43.76
N ASP A 5 47.36 12.08 -42.89
CA ASP A 5 48.62 12.71 -43.28
C ASP A 5 49.75 11.67 -43.32
N LYS A 6 49.92 10.89 -42.23
CA LYS A 6 51.06 9.99 -42.07
C LYS A 6 50.75 8.78 -41.19
N MET A 7 51.27 7.61 -41.52
CA MET A 7 51.18 6.41 -40.67
C MET A 7 52.55 5.77 -40.48
N SER A 8 52.82 5.21 -39.30
CA SER A 8 53.96 4.33 -39.06
C SER A 8 53.51 2.97 -38.56
N ILE A 9 54.10 1.90 -39.10
CA ILE A 9 53.83 0.51 -38.76
C ILE A 9 55.13 -0.17 -38.28
N LEU A 10 55.04 -0.92 -37.20
CA LEU A 10 56.12 -1.73 -36.64
C LEU A 10 55.53 -3.03 -36.08
N GLY A 11 56.17 -4.17 -36.35
CA GLY A 11 55.84 -5.48 -35.76
C GLY A 11 54.48 -6.07 -36.15
N VAL A 12 53.92 -5.66 -37.29
CA VAL A 12 52.61 -6.14 -37.80
C VAL A 12 52.82 -7.01 -39.03
N ARG A 13 52.33 -8.25 -39.03
CA ARG A 13 52.50 -9.23 -40.12
C ARG A 13 53.92 -9.25 -40.71
N SER A 14 54.11 -8.81 -41.96
CA SER A 14 55.40 -8.79 -42.66
C SER A 14 56.30 -7.61 -42.30
N PHE A 15 55.81 -6.62 -41.56
CA PHE A 15 56.61 -5.51 -41.06
C PHE A 15 57.47 -5.98 -39.89
N GLY A 16 58.78 -5.71 -39.97
CA GLY A 16 59.77 -6.16 -38.98
C GLY A 16 59.54 -5.61 -37.57
N VAL A 17 60.21 -6.21 -36.60
CA VAL A 17 59.99 -5.98 -35.16
C VAL A 17 60.97 -5.00 -34.54
N GLU A 18 62.12 -4.77 -35.19
CA GLU A 18 63.14 -3.85 -34.69
C GLU A 18 62.84 -2.40 -35.08
N ASP A 19 63.28 -1.43 -34.28
CA ASP A 19 63.06 0.00 -34.58
C ASP A 19 63.63 0.43 -35.95
N LYS A 20 64.68 -0.23 -36.44
CA LYS A 20 65.25 -0.03 -37.78
C LYS A 20 64.30 -0.44 -38.91
N ASP A 21 63.37 -1.35 -38.63
CA ASP A 21 62.40 -1.90 -39.60
C ASP A 21 61.10 -1.08 -39.64
N LYS A 22 60.97 -0.06 -38.78
CA LYS A 22 59.80 0.80 -38.71
C LYS A 22 59.54 1.47 -40.06
N GLN A 23 58.41 1.12 -40.67
CA GLN A 23 57.99 1.71 -41.94
C GLN A 23 57.10 2.92 -41.71
N VAL A 24 57.29 3.95 -42.53
CA VAL A 24 56.58 5.21 -42.44
C VAL A 24 56.01 5.57 -43.80
N ILE A 25 54.69 5.74 -43.86
CA ILE A 25 53.92 6.00 -45.07
C ILE A 25 53.34 7.41 -44.96
N THR A 26 53.51 8.21 -46.02
CA THR A 26 52.90 9.54 -46.13
C THR A 26 51.78 9.46 -47.16
N PHE A 27 50.60 9.97 -46.81
CA PHE A 27 49.43 9.97 -47.69
C PHE A 27 49.30 11.31 -48.40
N PHE A 28 49.02 11.25 -49.69
CA PHE A 28 48.88 12.41 -50.58
C PHE A 28 47.42 12.61 -50.99
N ASN A 29 47.07 13.87 -51.29
CA ASN A 29 45.74 14.31 -51.73
C ASN A 29 45.84 14.78 -53.19
N PRO A 30 44.95 14.36 -54.10
CA PRO A 30 43.75 13.53 -53.90
C PRO A 30 43.98 12.01 -53.92
N PHE A 31 45.16 11.54 -54.37
CA PHE A 31 45.36 10.10 -54.57
C PHE A 31 46.71 9.61 -54.02
N THR A 32 46.70 8.41 -53.43
CA THR A 32 47.90 7.70 -52.96
C THR A 32 47.93 6.31 -53.57
N ILE A 33 48.94 6.01 -54.39
CA ILE A 33 49.11 4.71 -55.05
C ILE A 33 50.09 3.87 -54.24
N LEU A 34 49.68 2.65 -53.88
CA LEU A 34 50.53 1.66 -53.22
C LEU A 34 50.77 0.48 -54.16
N VAL A 35 51.96 0.45 -54.78
CA VAL A 35 52.39 -0.63 -55.68
C VAL A 35 53.49 -1.48 -55.05
N GLY A 36 53.53 -2.75 -55.41
CA GLY A 36 54.52 -3.69 -54.92
C GLY A 36 54.18 -5.13 -55.31
N PRO A 37 55.12 -6.07 -55.20
CA PRO A 37 54.87 -7.49 -55.47
C PRO A 37 53.82 -8.09 -54.51
N ASN A 38 53.32 -9.26 -54.84
CA ASN A 38 52.44 -10.01 -53.95
C ASN A 38 53.20 -10.37 -52.67
N GLY A 39 52.55 -10.22 -51.51
CA GLY A 39 53.19 -10.42 -50.21
C GLY A 39 54.01 -9.23 -49.68
N ALA A 40 54.11 -8.11 -50.43
CA ALA A 40 54.83 -6.90 -49.96
C ALA A 40 54.16 -6.17 -48.78
N GLY A 41 52.99 -6.63 -48.31
CA GLY A 41 52.26 -6.01 -47.21
C GLY A 41 51.32 -4.88 -47.61
N LYS A 42 50.92 -4.77 -48.88
CA LYS A 42 49.98 -3.74 -49.38
C LYS A 42 48.64 -3.78 -48.63
N THR A 43 47.98 -4.93 -48.60
CA THR A 43 46.74 -5.14 -47.84
C THR A 43 46.92 -4.89 -46.34
N THR A 44 48.07 -5.29 -45.78
CA THR A 44 48.42 -5.03 -44.37
C THR A 44 48.38 -3.53 -44.02
N ILE A 45 48.70 -2.63 -44.96
CA ILE A 45 48.60 -1.18 -44.74
C ILE A 45 47.13 -0.77 -44.51
N ILE A 46 46.20 -1.29 -45.31
CA ILE A 46 44.76 -1.03 -45.18
C ILE A 46 44.22 -1.67 -43.90
N GLU A 47 44.67 -2.87 -43.55
CA GLU A 47 44.35 -3.51 -42.27
C GLU A 47 44.81 -2.69 -41.06
N CYS A 48 46.01 -2.11 -41.12
CA CYS A 48 46.52 -1.20 -40.09
C CYS A 48 45.66 0.06 -39.96
N LEU A 49 45.23 0.65 -41.09
CA LEU A 49 44.31 1.79 -41.11
C LEU A 49 42.94 1.43 -40.51
N LYS A 50 42.41 0.26 -40.85
CA LYS A 50 41.18 -0.29 -40.25
C LYS A 50 41.33 -0.42 -38.75
N TYR A 51 42.37 -1.13 -38.28
CA TYR A 51 42.60 -1.41 -36.87
C TYR A 51 42.83 -0.14 -36.03
N ILE A 52 43.62 0.82 -36.52
CA ILE A 52 43.87 2.04 -35.74
C ILE A 52 42.62 2.91 -35.61
N CYS A 53 41.75 2.92 -36.62
CA CYS A 53 40.53 3.71 -36.63
C CYS A 53 39.37 3.05 -35.87
N THR A 54 39.22 1.72 -35.91
CA THR A 54 38.03 1.03 -35.36
C THR A 54 38.31 0.02 -34.26
N GLY A 55 39.58 -0.35 -34.07
CA GLY A 55 40.00 -1.41 -33.15
C GLY A 55 39.71 -2.84 -33.65
N ASP A 56 39.11 -2.99 -34.83
CA ASP A 56 38.73 -4.30 -35.36
C ASP A 56 39.86 -4.92 -36.17
N PHE A 57 40.02 -6.24 -36.02
CA PHE A 57 40.99 -7.01 -36.78
C PHE A 57 40.46 -7.39 -38.18
N PRO A 58 41.36 -7.72 -39.12
CA PRO A 58 40.98 -8.29 -40.41
C PRO A 58 40.13 -9.56 -40.26
N PRO A 59 39.22 -9.84 -41.22
CA PRO A 59 38.41 -11.07 -41.21
C PRO A 59 39.29 -12.33 -41.14
N GLY A 60 38.81 -13.36 -40.44
CA GLY A 60 39.55 -14.62 -40.29
C GLY A 60 40.78 -14.59 -39.37
N THR A 61 41.16 -13.43 -38.83
CA THR A 61 42.32 -13.29 -37.93
C THR A 61 41.92 -13.16 -36.45
N LYS A 62 42.76 -13.69 -35.57
CA LYS A 62 42.76 -13.39 -34.13
C LYS A 62 43.95 -12.48 -33.84
N GLY A 63 43.94 -11.68 -32.78
CA GLY A 63 45.00 -10.68 -32.53
C GLY A 63 46.43 -11.23 -32.56
N ASN A 64 46.63 -12.51 -32.24
CA ASN A 64 47.92 -13.19 -32.31
C ASN A 64 48.48 -13.39 -33.73
N SER A 65 47.63 -13.47 -34.77
CA SER A 65 48.06 -13.61 -36.17
C SER A 65 48.26 -12.27 -36.89
N PHE A 66 47.87 -11.17 -36.24
CA PHE A 66 48.06 -9.82 -36.77
C PHE A 66 49.43 -9.24 -36.38
N VAL A 67 49.90 -9.55 -35.17
CA VAL A 67 51.27 -9.26 -34.73
C VAL A 67 52.24 -10.19 -35.46
N HIS A 68 53.43 -9.69 -35.78
CA HIS A 68 54.51 -10.50 -36.34
C HIS A 68 54.79 -11.70 -35.42
N ASP A 69 54.89 -12.91 -35.99
CA ASP A 69 54.94 -14.14 -35.21
C ASP A 69 56.25 -14.20 -34.39
N PRO A 70 56.19 -14.34 -33.04
CA PRO A 70 57.39 -14.45 -32.20
C PRO A 70 58.33 -15.59 -32.60
N LYS A 71 57.81 -16.67 -33.18
CA LYS A 71 58.63 -17.80 -33.68
C LYS A 71 59.46 -17.41 -34.90
N VAL A 72 58.93 -16.53 -35.75
CA VAL A 72 59.62 -16.03 -36.96
C VAL A 72 60.65 -14.96 -36.57
N ALA A 73 60.33 -14.13 -35.57
CA ALA A 73 61.25 -13.16 -35.00
C ALA A 73 62.37 -13.78 -34.13
N HIS A 74 62.25 -15.06 -33.75
CA HIS A 74 63.12 -15.73 -32.76
C HIS A 74 63.13 -15.03 -31.38
N GLU A 75 62.02 -14.39 -30.99
CA GLU A 75 61.86 -13.68 -29.72
C GLU A 75 60.75 -14.29 -28.86
N THR A 76 60.83 -14.11 -27.53
CA THR A 76 59.76 -14.56 -26.61
C THR A 76 58.54 -13.65 -26.65
N ASP A 77 58.74 -12.36 -26.91
CA ASP A 77 57.72 -11.32 -26.89
C ASP A 77 57.91 -10.37 -28.08
N VAL A 78 56.95 -10.31 -28.99
CA VAL A 78 56.94 -9.34 -30.09
C VAL A 78 55.99 -8.21 -29.79
N ARG A 79 56.47 -6.96 -29.90
CA ARG A 79 55.65 -5.76 -29.77
C ARG A 79 55.32 -5.20 -31.15
N ALA A 80 54.05 -4.93 -31.40
CA ALA A 80 53.61 -4.19 -32.57
C ALA A 80 53.09 -2.81 -32.18
N GLN A 81 53.32 -1.85 -33.06
CA GLN A 81 52.89 -0.48 -32.88
C GLN A 81 52.39 0.09 -34.20
N ILE A 82 51.21 0.71 -34.17
CA ILE A 82 50.67 1.48 -35.28
C ILE A 82 50.44 2.90 -34.77
N ARG A 83 50.95 3.89 -35.51
CA ARG A 83 50.73 5.31 -35.22
C ARG A 83 50.17 6.00 -36.46
N LEU A 84 49.05 6.69 -36.32
CA LEU A 84 48.38 7.44 -37.38
C LEU A 84 48.31 8.91 -37.00
N GLN A 85 48.74 9.77 -37.90
CA GLN A 85 48.60 11.21 -37.83
C GLN A 85 47.61 11.65 -38.92
N PHE A 86 46.58 12.38 -38.52
CA PHE A 86 45.52 12.85 -39.39
C PHE A 86 44.99 14.20 -38.92
N ARG A 87 44.18 14.85 -39.76
CA ARG A 87 43.43 16.04 -39.39
C ARG A 87 41.98 15.68 -39.18
N ASP A 88 41.41 16.16 -38.08
CA ASP A 88 40.02 15.91 -37.73
C ASP A 88 39.05 16.70 -38.64
N VAL A 89 37.74 16.56 -38.39
CA VAL A 89 36.70 17.31 -39.11
C VAL A 89 36.86 18.83 -39.04
N ASN A 90 37.51 19.35 -37.99
CA ASN A 90 37.76 20.77 -37.76
C ASN A 90 39.11 21.24 -38.35
N GLY A 91 39.93 20.32 -38.89
CA GLY A 91 41.25 20.59 -39.44
C GLY A 91 42.40 20.58 -38.42
N GLU A 92 42.13 20.24 -37.16
CA GLU A 92 43.12 20.13 -36.10
C GLU A 92 43.97 18.86 -36.25
N LEU A 93 45.27 18.98 -35.93
CA LEU A 93 46.20 17.86 -36.07
C LEU A 93 46.11 16.92 -34.86
N LEU A 94 45.81 15.64 -35.14
CA LEU A 94 45.64 14.58 -34.16
C LEU A 94 46.55 13.41 -34.49
N ALA A 95 47.23 12.85 -33.48
CA ALA A 95 48.04 11.65 -33.61
C ALA A 95 47.57 10.58 -32.64
N VAL A 96 47.28 9.38 -33.16
CA VAL A 96 46.85 8.22 -32.38
C VAL A 96 47.87 7.12 -32.50
N GLN A 97 48.07 6.41 -31.40
CA GLN A 97 48.96 5.25 -31.33
C GLN A 97 48.25 4.09 -30.66
N ARG A 98 48.28 2.92 -31.30
CA ARG A 98 47.90 1.65 -30.68
C ARG A 98 49.11 0.73 -30.60
N SER A 99 49.30 0.13 -29.44
CA SER A 99 50.37 -0.82 -29.18
C SER A 99 49.78 -2.17 -28.80
N MET A 100 50.44 -3.25 -29.21
CA MET A 100 50.02 -4.62 -28.94
C MET A 100 51.26 -5.49 -28.70
N VAL A 101 51.08 -6.59 -27.98
CA VAL A 101 52.15 -7.54 -27.68
C VAL A 101 51.65 -8.97 -27.88
N CYS A 102 52.51 -9.79 -28.48
CA CYS A 102 52.29 -11.20 -28.70
C CYS A 102 53.41 -11.99 -28.02
N THR A 103 53.07 -12.82 -27.04
CA THR A 103 54.00 -13.58 -26.20
C THR A 103 53.93 -15.06 -26.53
N GLN A 104 55.07 -15.72 -26.77
CA GLN A 104 55.15 -17.16 -26.96
C GLN A 104 55.28 -17.88 -25.60
N LYS A 105 54.22 -18.58 -25.16
CA LYS A 105 54.22 -19.42 -23.95
C LYS A 105 54.13 -20.90 -24.32
N GLY A 106 55.29 -21.57 -24.37
CA GLY A 106 55.37 -22.99 -24.73
C GLY A 106 54.86 -23.24 -26.16
N LYS A 107 53.82 -24.07 -26.34
CA LYS A 107 53.18 -24.31 -27.66
C LYS A 107 52.11 -23.28 -28.05
N LYS A 108 51.68 -22.39 -27.14
CA LYS A 108 50.60 -21.41 -27.38
C LYS A 108 51.15 -19.99 -27.43
N THR A 109 50.50 -19.14 -28.23
CA THR A 109 50.84 -17.72 -28.37
C THR A 109 49.73 -16.88 -27.72
N GLU A 110 50.08 -16.02 -26.77
CA GLU A 110 49.16 -15.12 -26.07
C GLU A 110 49.23 -13.72 -26.66
N PHE A 111 48.08 -13.12 -26.95
CA PHE A 111 47.97 -11.76 -27.48
C PHE A 111 47.39 -10.82 -26.43
N LYS A 112 47.97 -9.61 -26.32
CA LYS A 112 47.44 -8.52 -25.48
C LYS A 112 47.50 -7.18 -26.21
N THR A 113 46.44 -6.40 -26.11
CA THR A 113 46.43 -4.99 -26.53
C THR A 113 46.87 -4.12 -25.35
N LEU A 114 47.81 -3.20 -25.58
CA LEU A 114 48.30 -2.26 -24.58
C LEU A 114 47.49 -0.95 -24.61
N GLU A 115 47.71 -0.07 -23.63
CA GLU A 115 47.08 1.26 -23.65
C GLU A 115 47.49 2.05 -24.91
N GLY A 116 46.51 2.70 -25.51
CA GLY A 116 46.75 3.57 -26.66
C GLY A 116 46.90 5.02 -26.23
N VAL A 117 47.57 5.80 -27.07
CA VAL A 117 47.89 7.20 -26.78
C VAL A 117 47.28 8.08 -27.86
N ILE A 118 46.57 9.12 -27.44
CA ILE A 118 46.05 10.17 -28.32
C ILE A 118 46.79 11.47 -28.00
N THR A 119 47.34 12.12 -29.02
CA THR A 119 48.00 13.42 -28.90
C THR A 119 47.23 14.44 -29.72
N ARG A 120 46.81 15.54 -29.09
CA ARG A 120 46.21 16.70 -29.75
C ARG A 120 47.15 17.89 -29.67
N THR A 121 47.14 18.73 -30.70
CA THR A 121 47.89 19.99 -30.70
C THR A 121 46.94 21.15 -30.39
N LYS A 122 46.96 21.67 -29.16
CA LYS A 122 46.14 22.83 -28.76
C LYS A 122 47.05 24.02 -28.48
N HIS A 123 46.80 25.17 -29.11
CA HIS A 123 47.60 26.40 -28.94
C HIS A 123 49.12 26.23 -29.15
N GLY A 124 49.55 25.30 -30.00
CA GLY A 124 50.96 25.01 -30.25
C GLY A 124 51.60 24.02 -29.27
N GLU A 125 50.92 23.63 -28.19
CA GLU A 125 51.37 22.60 -27.26
C GLU A 125 50.75 21.23 -27.56
N LYS A 126 51.56 20.17 -27.44
CA LYS A 126 51.13 18.78 -27.62
C LYS A 126 50.61 18.24 -26.29
N ILE A 127 49.30 17.98 -26.23
CA ILE A 127 48.65 17.36 -25.07
C ILE A 127 48.44 15.88 -25.39
N SER A 128 49.16 15.01 -24.69
CA SER A 128 49.06 13.55 -24.80
C SER A 128 48.16 12.99 -23.70
N LEU A 129 47.15 12.21 -24.08
CA LEU A 129 46.25 11.50 -23.18
C LEU A 129 46.43 10.00 -23.40
N SER A 130 46.77 9.26 -22.33
CA SER A 130 46.65 7.80 -22.32
C SER A 130 45.18 7.45 -22.10
N SER A 131 44.62 6.56 -22.91
CA SER A 131 43.20 6.20 -22.83
C SER A 131 42.99 4.72 -23.12
N LYS A 132 41.89 4.18 -22.61
CA LYS A 132 41.51 2.79 -22.90
C LYS A 132 41.11 2.66 -24.38
N CYS A 133 41.35 1.49 -24.98
CA CYS A 133 41.08 1.26 -26.40
C CYS A 133 39.65 1.63 -26.85
N ALA A 134 38.63 1.37 -26.02
CA ALA A 134 37.23 1.71 -26.31
C ALA A 134 36.90 3.22 -26.25
N GLU A 135 37.74 4.03 -25.60
CA GLU A 135 37.65 5.49 -25.63
C GLU A 135 38.32 6.04 -26.89
N ILE A 136 39.42 5.42 -27.32
CA ILE A 136 40.09 5.73 -28.59
C ILE A 136 39.18 5.46 -29.79
N ASP A 137 38.47 4.33 -29.81
CA ASP A 137 37.51 4.02 -30.88
C ASP A 137 36.43 5.12 -31.01
N ARG A 138 35.87 5.57 -29.89
CA ARG A 138 34.84 6.63 -29.86
C ARG A 138 35.41 7.97 -30.33
N GLU A 139 36.60 8.31 -29.88
CA GLU A 139 37.31 9.51 -30.28
C GLU A 139 37.64 9.52 -31.78
N MET A 140 38.10 8.39 -32.33
CA MET A 140 38.40 8.23 -33.75
C MET A 140 37.15 8.42 -34.63
N ILE A 141 36.01 7.81 -34.25
CA ILE A 141 34.72 7.97 -34.94
C ILE A 141 34.31 9.44 -34.97
N SER A 142 34.45 10.15 -33.84
CA SER A 142 34.12 11.57 -33.73
C SER A 142 35.07 12.46 -34.54
N ALA A 143 36.38 12.18 -34.48
CA ALA A 143 37.40 12.99 -35.15
C ALA A 143 37.40 12.80 -36.68
N LEU A 144 37.12 11.59 -37.17
CA LEU A 144 36.96 11.32 -38.60
C LEU A 144 35.58 11.77 -39.13
N GLY A 145 34.57 11.83 -38.27
CA GLY A 145 33.21 12.27 -38.63
C GLY A 145 32.38 11.20 -39.33
N VAL A 146 32.69 9.92 -39.13
CA VAL A 146 32.09 8.77 -39.84
C VAL A 146 31.85 7.62 -38.87
N SER A 147 30.75 6.90 -39.02
CA SER A 147 30.41 5.76 -38.15
C SER A 147 31.41 4.61 -38.29
N LYS A 148 31.60 3.84 -37.21
CA LYS A 148 32.47 2.64 -37.20
C LYS A 148 32.16 1.68 -38.35
N SER A 149 30.87 1.46 -38.62
CA SER A 149 30.41 0.54 -39.66
C SER A 149 30.75 1.02 -41.06
N VAL A 150 30.68 2.33 -41.32
CA VAL A 150 31.10 2.91 -42.60
C VAL A 150 32.63 2.84 -42.74
N ILE A 151 33.39 3.10 -41.68
CA ILE A 151 34.86 2.94 -41.69
C ILE A 151 35.26 1.50 -42.04
N ASN A 152 34.60 0.51 -41.44
CA ASN A 152 34.93 -0.91 -41.63
C ASN A 152 34.46 -1.50 -42.97
N ASN A 153 33.24 -1.16 -43.41
CA ASN A 153 32.58 -1.84 -44.54
C ASN A 153 32.69 -1.04 -45.85
N VAL A 154 32.95 0.27 -45.78
CA VAL A 154 32.96 1.17 -46.94
C VAL A 154 34.37 1.76 -47.15
N VAL A 155 34.93 2.44 -46.14
CA VAL A 155 36.21 3.18 -46.25
C VAL A 155 37.42 2.26 -46.31
N PHE A 156 37.63 1.44 -45.28
CA PHE A 156 38.73 0.45 -45.18
C PHE A 156 38.19 -0.98 -45.27
N CYS A 157 37.37 -1.23 -46.30
CA CYS A 157 36.85 -2.56 -46.57
C CYS A 157 38.01 -3.52 -46.90
N HIS A 158 37.99 -4.71 -46.30
CA HIS A 158 39.01 -5.71 -46.53
C HIS A 158 38.83 -6.38 -47.89
N GLN A 159 39.93 -6.79 -48.54
CA GLN A 159 39.92 -7.44 -49.86
C GLN A 159 38.94 -8.63 -49.92
N GLU A 160 38.99 -9.52 -48.92
CA GLU A 160 38.12 -10.71 -48.82
C GLU A 160 36.63 -10.38 -48.61
N GLU A 161 36.32 -9.20 -48.07
CA GLU A 161 34.94 -8.74 -47.81
C GLU A 161 34.42 -7.76 -48.86
N SER A 162 35.22 -7.44 -49.89
CA SER A 162 34.91 -6.40 -50.89
C SER A 162 33.58 -6.61 -51.62
N ASN A 163 33.15 -7.86 -51.80
CA ASN A 163 31.90 -8.24 -52.47
C ASN A 163 30.68 -8.38 -51.53
N TRP A 164 30.76 -7.88 -50.29
CA TRP A 164 29.65 -7.94 -49.33
C TRP A 164 28.31 -7.36 -49.84
N PRO A 165 28.25 -6.35 -50.75
CA PRO A 165 26.97 -5.87 -51.29
C PRO A 165 26.15 -6.93 -52.03
N LEU A 166 26.79 -8.02 -52.48
CA LEU A 166 26.16 -9.14 -53.18
C LEU A 166 26.05 -10.41 -52.30
N SER A 167 26.24 -10.27 -50.99
CA SER A 167 26.11 -11.35 -50.01
C SER A 167 24.65 -11.78 -49.79
N GLU A 168 24.42 -12.79 -48.95
CA GLU A 168 23.07 -13.28 -48.67
C GLU A 168 22.22 -12.23 -47.94
N GLY A 169 20.90 -12.26 -48.13
CA GLY A 169 19.99 -11.23 -47.63
C GLY A 169 20.12 -10.93 -46.13
N SER A 170 20.43 -11.93 -45.29
CA SER A 170 20.67 -11.73 -43.85
C SER A 170 21.96 -10.96 -43.55
N ALA A 171 23.07 -11.34 -44.18
CA ALA A 171 24.37 -10.67 -44.02
C ALA A 171 24.36 -9.26 -44.63
N LEU A 172 23.75 -9.11 -45.81
CA LEU A 172 23.57 -7.85 -46.50
C LEU A 172 22.75 -6.87 -45.66
N LYS A 173 21.62 -7.35 -45.12
CA LYS A 173 20.77 -6.58 -44.21
C LYS A 173 21.52 -6.11 -42.98
N GLN A 174 22.31 -6.99 -42.34
CA GLN A 174 23.08 -6.61 -41.17
C GLN A 174 24.04 -5.45 -41.50
N LYS A 175 24.77 -5.54 -42.62
CA LYS A 175 25.73 -4.50 -43.04
C LYS A 175 25.03 -3.18 -43.37
N PHE A 176 23.88 -3.19 -44.05
CA PHE A 176 23.09 -1.99 -44.30
C PHE A 176 22.53 -1.39 -43.00
N ASP A 177 21.87 -2.18 -42.15
CA ASP A 177 21.33 -1.71 -40.85
C ASP A 177 22.44 -1.06 -39.99
N GLU A 178 23.66 -1.61 -40.02
CA GLU A 178 24.83 -1.05 -39.36
C GLU A 178 25.31 0.27 -40.01
N ILE A 179 25.35 0.35 -41.35
CA ILE A 179 25.78 1.54 -42.11
C ILE A 179 24.82 2.70 -41.91
N PHE A 180 23.51 2.48 -42.06
CA PHE A 180 22.48 3.49 -41.83
C PHE A 180 22.46 4.02 -40.39
N SER A 181 23.18 3.36 -39.45
CA SER A 181 23.33 3.79 -38.06
C SER A 181 21.99 4.01 -37.33
N ALA A 182 20.90 3.45 -37.86
CA ALA A 182 19.58 3.45 -37.25
C ALA A 182 19.55 2.61 -35.96
N THR A 183 20.58 1.81 -35.70
CA THR A 183 20.71 0.95 -34.51
C THR A 183 20.51 1.70 -33.18
N ARG A 184 20.89 2.99 -33.08
CA ARG A 184 20.64 3.80 -31.87
C ARG A 184 19.15 4.10 -31.69
N TYR A 185 18.46 4.52 -32.75
CA TYR A 185 17.04 4.83 -32.71
C TYR A 185 16.17 3.56 -32.64
N ILE A 186 16.62 2.46 -33.25
CA ILE A 186 16.01 1.14 -33.12
C ILE A 186 16.11 0.64 -31.67
N LYS A 187 17.26 0.81 -31.00
CA LYS A 187 17.39 0.52 -29.56
C LYS A 187 16.47 1.40 -28.70
N ALA A 188 16.28 2.66 -29.09
CA ALA A 188 15.34 3.56 -28.42
C ALA A 188 13.88 3.08 -28.58
N LEU A 189 13.48 2.63 -29.77
CA LEU A 189 12.17 2.01 -30.01
C LEU A 189 11.96 0.75 -29.17
N GLU A 190 12.97 -0.13 -29.08
CA GLU A 190 12.93 -1.34 -28.26
C GLU A 190 12.75 -1.02 -26.77
N THR A 191 13.46 0.00 -26.27
CA THR A 191 13.31 0.46 -24.88
C THR A 191 11.96 1.11 -24.62
N LEU A 192 11.46 1.97 -25.52
CA LEU A 192 10.11 2.54 -25.44
C LEU A 192 9.04 1.43 -25.38
N ARG A 193 9.19 0.39 -26.20
CA ARG A 193 8.30 -0.78 -26.20
C ARG A 193 8.33 -1.54 -24.87
N GLN A 194 9.52 -1.84 -24.34
CA GLN A 194 9.67 -2.54 -23.06
C GLN A 194 9.08 -1.73 -21.91
N VAL A 195 9.31 -0.42 -21.88
CA VAL A 195 8.74 0.48 -20.87
C VAL A 195 7.21 0.49 -20.98
N ARG A 196 6.66 0.64 -22.18
CA ARG A 196 5.20 0.58 -22.41
C ARG A 196 4.60 -0.74 -21.94
N GLN A 197 5.22 -1.88 -22.23
CA GLN A 197 4.72 -3.18 -21.79
C GLN A 197 4.70 -3.28 -20.26
N LYS A 198 5.76 -2.80 -19.60
CA LYS A 198 5.84 -2.75 -18.13
C LYS A 198 4.78 -1.83 -17.52
N GLN A 199 4.58 -0.64 -18.09
CA GLN A 199 3.56 0.29 -17.62
C GLN A 199 2.14 -0.22 -17.91
N GLY A 200 1.92 -0.90 -19.03
CA GLY A 200 0.65 -1.55 -19.35
C GLY A 200 0.28 -2.66 -18.36
N GLN A 201 1.28 -3.43 -17.91
CA GLN A 201 1.10 -4.41 -16.84
C GLN A 201 0.76 -3.73 -15.50
N ARG A 202 1.46 -2.64 -15.15
CA ARG A 202 1.17 -1.83 -13.96
C ARG A 202 -0.26 -1.27 -13.97
N VAL A 203 -0.77 -0.84 -15.11
CA VAL A 203 -2.18 -0.41 -15.24
C VAL A 203 -3.14 -1.55 -14.88
N LYS A 204 -2.90 -2.78 -15.34
CA LYS A 204 -3.75 -3.94 -15.01
C LYS A 204 -3.71 -4.28 -13.52
N GLU A 205 -2.53 -4.20 -12.90
CA GLU A 205 -2.35 -4.39 -11.46
C GLU A 205 -3.13 -3.33 -10.68
N CYS A 206 -2.92 -2.05 -11.01
CA CYS A 206 -3.65 -0.94 -10.38
C CYS A 206 -5.17 -1.05 -10.59
N GLN A 207 -5.65 -1.47 -11.76
CA GLN A 207 -7.08 -1.69 -12.02
C GLN A 207 -7.67 -2.79 -11.13
N THR A 208 -6.91 -3.86 -10.89
CA THR A 208 -7.35 -4.95 -10.02
C THR A 208 -7.42 -4.49 -8.56
N GLU A 209 -6.39 -3.79 -8.10
CA GLU A 209 -6.35 -3.21 -6.75
C GLU A 209 -7.44 -2.15 -6.54
N LEU A 210 -7.72 -1.33 -7.56
CA LEU A 210 -8.80 -0.35 -7.54
C LEU A 210 -10.18 -0.97 -7.32
N LYS A 211 -10.44 -2.17 -7.86
CA LYS A 211 -11.72 -2.87 -7.62
C LYS A 211 -11.88 -3.21 -6.13
N TYR A 212 -10.82 -3.72 -5.50
CA TYR A 212 -10.80 -4.03 -4.08
C TYR A 212 -10.93 -2.75 -3.22
N LEU A 213 -10.15 -1.71 -3.54
CA LEU A 213 -10.23 -0.43 -2.83
C LEU A 213 -11.60 0.25 -2.99
N LYS A 214 -12.27 0.07 -4.13
CA LYS A 214 -13.64 0.55 -4.35
C LYS A 214 -14.63 -0.13 -3.40
N GLN A 215 -14.56 -1.46 -3.28
CA GLN A 215 -15.40 -2.22 -2.36
C GLN A 215 -15.15 -1.80 -0.89
N ASN A 216 -13.89 -1.57 -0.52
CA ASN A 216 -13.55 -1.08 0.81
C ASN A 216 -14.08 0.33 1.06
N LYS A 217 -14.02 1.22 0.06
CA LYS A 217 -14.61 2.56 0.13
C LYS A 217 -16.13 2.48 0.36
N GLU A 218 -16.83 1.66 -0.43
CA GLU A 218 -18.29 1.49 -0.34
C GLU A 218 -18.69 0.93 1.04
N LYS A 219 -18.02 -0.13 1.51
CA LYS A 219 -18.21 -0.66 2.87
C LYS A 219 -17.93 0.35 3.97
N ALA A 220 -16.85 1.12 3.86
CA ALA A 220 -16.54 2.18 4.83
C ALA A 220 -17.65 3.25 4.88
N HIS A 221 -18.26 3.56 3.74
CA HIS A 221 -19.38 4.49 3.67
C HIS A 221 -20.66 3.91 4.29
N GLU A 222 -20.98 2.65 4.02
CA GLU A 222 -22.09 1.93 4.66
C GLU A 222 -21.94 1.90 6.19
N ILE A 223 -20.74 1.56 6.70
CA ILE A 223 -20.47 1.52 8.14
C ILE A 223 -20.62 2.92 8.76
N ARG A 224 -20.19 4.00 8.09
CA ARG A 224 -20.44 5.38 8.57
C ARG A 224 -21.93 5.70 8.61
N SER A 225 -22.68 5.34 7.57
CA SER A 225 -24.13 5.57 7.58
C SER A 225 -24.84 4.81 8.70
N HIS A 226 -24.43 3.57 8.97
CA HIS A 226 -24.92 2.80 10.11
C HIS A 226 -24.55 3.43 11.45
N LEU A 227 -23.32 3.93 11.59
CA LEU A 227 -22.86 4.66 12.77
C LEU A 227 -23.75 5.88 13.05
N ASP A 228 -23.95 6.74 12.05
CA ASP A 228 -24.72 7.97 12.19
C ASP A 228 -26.18 7.67 12.61
N ASN A 229 -26.78 6.63 12.03
CA ASN A 229 -28.13 6.20 12.38
C ASN A 229 -28.20 5.68 13.83
N ARG A 230 -27.22 4.89 14.29
CA ARG A 230 -27.18 4.41 15.68
C ARG A 230 -26.89 5.53 16.68
N GLU A 231 -26.03 6.48 16.35
CA GLU A 231 -25.78 7.65 17.19
C GLU A 231 -27.06 8.51 17.35
N ALA A 232 -27.84 8.67 16.28
CA ALA A 232 -29.15 9.34 16.35
C ALA A 232 -30.16 8.57 17.24
N GLN A 233 -30.21 7.24 17.12
CA GLN A 233 -31.08 6.39 17.96
C GLN A 233 -30.66 6.40 19.44
N LEU A 234 -29.37 6.42 19.72
CA LEU A 234 -28.83 6.56 21.08
C LEU A 234 -29.23 7.91 21.69
N ALA A 235 -29.12 9.00 20.93
CA ALA A 235 -29.53 10.33 21.38
C ALA A 235 -31.01 10.38 21.76
N ALA A 236 -31.89 9.84 20.90
CA ALA A 236 -33.33 9.75 21.18
C ALA A 236 -33.63 8.86 22.41
N SER A 237 -32.91 7.76 22.59
CA SER A 237 -33.06 6.89 23.77
C SER A 237 -32.56 7.56 25.07
N LYS A 238 -31.49 8.38 25.00
CA LYS A 238 -31.00 9.19 26.13
C LYS A 238 -32.01 10.22 26.58
N GLU A 239 -32.69 10.86 25.65
CA GLU A 239 -33.77 11.80 25.96
C GLU A 239 -34.98 11.11 26.61
N ASN A 240 -35.35 9.92 26.12
CA ASN A 240 -36.43 9.12 26.70
C ASN A 240 -36.13 8.66 28.14
N VAL A 241 -34.91 8.17 28.43
CA VAL A 241 -34.51 7.80 29.80
C VAL A 241 -34.57 9.00 30.75
N LYS A 242 -34.10 10.16 30.30
CA LYS A 242 -34.15 11.40 31.10
C LYS A 242 -35.58 11.84 31.40
N SER A 243 -36.52 11.65 30.47
CA SER A 243 -37.95 11.88 30.70
C SER A 243 -38.54 10.93 31.75
N ILE A 244 -38.14 9.66 31.74
CA ILE A 244 -38.61 8.65 32.71
C ILE A 244 -38.03 8.91 34.10
N GLU A 245 -36.75 9.30 34.20
CA GLU A 245 -36.10 9.67 35.46
C GLU A 245 -36.79 10.88 36.13
N ASN A 246 -37.10 11.93 35.35
CA ASN A 246 -37.83 13.10 35.84
C ASN A 246 -39.23 12.75 36.40
N GLN A 247 -39.84 11.64 35.98
CA GLN A 247 -41.14 11.16 36.50
C GLN A 247 -40.98 10.27 37.75
N LEU A 248 -39.84 9.60 37.93
CA LEU A 248 -39.57 8.67 39.03
C LEU A 248 -39.24 9.38 40.35
N ASP A 249 -38.50 10.49 40.32
CA ASP A 249 -38.05 11.20 41.51
C ASP A 249 -39.18 11.72 42.43
N PRO A 250 -40.24 12.40 41.93
CA PRO A 250 -41.34 12.83 42.79
C PRO A 250 -42.13 11.65 43.40
N LEU A 251 -42.22 10.52 42.70
CA LEU A 251 -42.90 9.31 43.19
C LEU A 251 -42.10 8.60 44.29
N LYS A 252 -40.77 8.50 44.13
CA LYS A 252 -39.88 7.92 45.15
C LYS A 252 -39.90 8.72 46.46
N ASN A 253 -39.83 10.04 46.37
CA ASN A 253 -39.88 10.91 47.55
C ASN A 253 -41.20 10.70 48.33
N ARG A 254 -42.32 10.62 47.61
CA ARG A 254 -43.64 10.35 48.22
C ARG A 254 -43.74 8.96 48.86
N LEU A 255 -43.12 7.94 48.26
CA LEU A 255 -43.07 6.58 48.84
C LEU A 255 -42.27 6.56 50.16
N THR A 256 -41.12 7.25 50.20
CA THR A 256 -40.27 7.30 51.40
C THR A 256 -40.95 7.99 52.60
N GLU A 257 -41.78 9.01 52.34
CA GLU A 257 -42.59 9.68 53.37
C GLU A 257 -43.63 8.72 54.00
N ILE A 258 -44.26 7.88 53.17
CA ILE A 258 -45.26 6.90 53.59
C ILE A 258 -44.60 5.73 54.35
N GLU A 259 -43.47 5.21 53.87
CA GLU A 259 -42.72 4.15 54.54
C GLU A 259 -42.20 4.57 55.92
N HIS A 260 -41.69 5.80 56.05
CA HIS A 260 -41.25 6.33 57.34
C HIS A 260 -42.39 6.41 58.36
N SER A 261 -43.60 6.71 57.90
CA SER A 261 -44.81 6.74 58.72
C SER A 261 -45.26 5.33 59.14
N LEU A 262 -45.16 4.33 58.26
CA LEU A 262 -45.50 2.94 58.57
C LEU A 262 -44.49 2.24 59.50
N ILE A 263 -43.19 2.58 59.41
CA ILE A 263 -42.16 2.04 60.31
C ILE A 263 -42.39 2.48 61.76
N LYS A 264 -42.84 3.72 61.99
CA LYS A 264 -43.20 4.21 63.33
C LYS A 264 -44.35 3.39 63.93
N VAL A 265 -45.35 3.03 63.14
CA VAL A 265 -46.48 2.19 63.56
C VAL A 265 -46.03 0.75 63.90
N MET A 266 -45.12 0.16 63.12
CA MET A 266 -44.62 -1.20 63.40
C MET A 266 -43.76 -1.29 64.66
N LYS A 267 -43.01 -0.24 65.02
CA LYS A 267 -42.20 -0.22 66.25
C LYS A 267 -43.10 -0.25 67.49
N LEU A 268 -44.14 0.58 67.52
CA LEU A 268 -45.11 0.63 68.61
C LEU A 268 -45.89 -0.69 68.77
N ASP A 269 -46.30 -1.33 67.67
CA ASP A 269 -47.03 -2.63 67.69
C ASP A 269 -46.17 -3.79 68.22
N ASN A 270 -44.87 -3.81 67.90
CA ASN A 270 -43.95 -4.86 68.37
C ASN A 270 -43.62 -4.74 69.86
N GLU A 271 -43.48 -3.51 70.37
CA GLU A 271 -43.22 -3.26 71.79
C GLU A 271 -44.41 -3.68 72.67
N ILE A 272 -45.65 -3.45 72.21
CA ILE A 272 -46.87 -3.89 72.90
C ILE A 272 -46.97 -5.44 72.95
N LYS A 273 -46.63 -6.13 71.86
CA LYS A 273 -46.69 -7.62 71.78
C LYS A 273 -45.62 -8.31 72.64
N ALA A 274 -44.43 -7.72 72.74
CA ALA A 274 -43.34 -8.26 73.56
C ALA A 274 -43.67 -8.17 75.06
N LEU A 275 -44.26 -7.05 75.50
CA LEU A 275 -44.66 -6.87 76.90
C LEU A 275 -45.83 -7.78 77.29
N GLY A 276 -46.81 -7.97 76.39
CA GLY A 276 -47.96 -8.85 76.63
C GLY A 276 -47.64 -10.36 76.69
N SER A 277 -46.60 -10.83 76.00
CA SER A 277 -46.17 -12.25 76.06
C SER A 277 -45.36 -12.56 77.32
N ARG A 278 -44.55 -11.61 77.79
CA ARG A 278 -43.79 -11.71 79.04
C ARG A 278 -44.68 -11.86 80.27
N LYS A 279 -45.80 -11.13 80.34
CA LYS A 279 -46.80 -11.25 81.42
C LYS A 279 -47.38 -12.67 81.55
N LYS A 280 -47.83 -13.26 80.43
CA LYS A 280 -48.48 -14.59 80.42
C LYS A 280 -47.56 -15.74 80.84
N GLN A 281 -46.26 -15.65 80.54
CA GLN A 281 -45.29 -16.67 80.93
C GLN A 281 -45.04 -16.64 82.44
N MET A 282 -44.91 -15.45 83.03
CA MET A 282 -44.65 -15.28 84.47
C MET A 282 -45.83 -15.74 85.34
N GLU A 283 -47.08 -15.58 84.88
CA GLU A 283 -48.28 -16.07 85.58
C GLU A 283 -48.38 -17.61 85.61
N LYS A 284 -47.88 -18.29 84.57
CA LYS A 284 -47.93 -19.75 84.45
C LYS A 284 -46.88 -20.43 85.33
N ASP A 285 -45.66 -19.89 85.33
CA ASP A 285 -44.53 -20.44 86.08
C ASP A 285 -44.68 -20.31 87.61
N ASN A 286 -45.46 -19.33 88.10
CA ASN A 286 -45.79 -19.19 89.53
C ASN A 286 -46.83 -20.21 90.03
N LYS A 287 -47.73 -20.65 89.14
CA LYS A 287 -48.75 -21.66 89.44
C LYS A 287 -48.17 -23.08 89.55
N ASP A 288 -47.22 -23.42 88.66
CA ASP A 288 -46.62 -24.76 88.61
C ASP A 288 -45.66 -25.05 89.78
N LEU A 289 -45.07 -24.01 90.37
CA LEU A 289 -44.13 -24.12 91.50
C LEU A 289 -44.86 -24.25 92.86
N GLN A 290 -46.10 -23.74 92.97
CA GLN A 290 -46.96 -23.93 94.15
C GLN A 290 -47.48 -25.37 94.31
N GLN A 291 -47.55 -26.15 93.22
CA GLN A 291 -48.17 -27.48 93.22
C GLN A 291 -47.21 -28.65 93.55
N LYS A 292 -45.90 -28.43 93.60
CA LYS A 292 -44.88 -29.49 93.76
C LYS A 292 -44.20 -29.53 95.14
N MET A 293 -44.62 -28.72 96.11
CA MET A 293 -43.99 -28.64 97.43
C MET A 293 -44.71 -29.52 98.47
N GLU A 294 -44.03 -30.54 99.00
CA GLU A 294 -44.62 -31.52 99.95
C GLU A 294 -44.42 -31.16 101.44
N LYS A 295 -43.50 -30.25 101.81
CA LYS A 295 -43.41 -29.62 103.15
C LYS A 295 -42.76 -28.23 103.07
N VAL A 296 -43.43 -27.21 103.65
CA VAL A 296 -42.94 -25.83 103.75
C VAL A 296 -42.09 -25.68 105.02
N PHE A 297 -40.90 -25.08 104.92
CA PHE A 297 -40.06 -24.76 106.08
C PHE A 297 -40.74 -23.74 107.00
N GLN A 298 -40.85 -24.03 108.30
CA GLN A 298 -41.61 -23.24 109.28
C GLN A 298 -40.74 -22.30 110.16
N GLY A 299 -39.55 -21.90 109.69
CA GLY A 299 -38.71 -20.87 110.33
C GLY A 299 -38.83 -19.50 109.67
N THR A 300 -38.13 -18.47 110.18
CA THR A 300 -38.10 -17.13 109.58
C THR A 300 -37.24 -17.07 108.31
N ASP A 301 -37.52 -16.11 107.42
CA ASP A 301 -36.80 -15.93 106.14
C ASP A 301 -35.29 -15.71 106.29
N GLU A 302 -34.84 -15.26 107.46
CA GLU A 302 -33.42 -15.02 107.75
C GLU A 302 -32.69 -16.31 108.18
N GLN A 303 -33.33 -17.21 108.92
CA GLN A 303 -32.69 -18.47 109.37
C GLN A 303 -32.58 -19.53 108.26
N LEU A 304 -33.56 -19.57 107.33
CA LEU A 304 -33.48 -20.41 106.14
C LEU A 304 -32.48 -19.86 105.11
N LYS A 305 -32.36 -18.52 105.01
CA LYS A 305 -31.34 -17.86 104.19
C LYS A 305 -29.93 -18.10 104.74
N ASP A 306 -29.70 -18.08 106.03
CA ASP A 306 -28.33 -18.17 106.59
C ASP A 306 -27.70 -19.56 106.41
N MET A 307 -28.44 -20.64 106.69
CA MET A 307 -27.93 -22.02 106.52
C MET A 307 -27.78 -22.43 105.05
N TYR A 308 -28.67 -21.95 104.18
CA TYR A 308 -28.54 -22.14 102.73
C TYR A 308 -27.42 -21.28 102.16
N GLN A 309 -27.35 -19.98 102.48
CA GLN A 309 -26.33 -19.07 101.91
C GLN A 309 -24.91 -19.44 102.30
N ASN A 310 -24.65 -19.96 103.52
CA ASN A 310 -23.29 -20.35 103.90
C ASN A 310 -22.79 -21.60 103.16
N HIS A 311 -23.68 -22.56 102.87
CA HIS A 311 -23.30 -23.75 102.10
C HIS A 311 -23.32 -23.49 100.58
N GLN A 312 -24.31 -22.71 100.09
CA GLN A 312 -24.40 -22.33 98.69
C GLN A 312 -23.28 -21.40 98.22
N ARG A 313 -22.85 -20.45 99.05
CA ARG A 313 -21.72 -19.57 98.69
C ARG A 313 -20.48 -20.41 98.39
N THR A 314 -20.17 -21.37 99.24
CA THR A 314 -18.93 -22.15 99.13
C THR A 314 -18.89 -23.06 97.89
N VAL A 315 -19.99 -23.74 97.55
CA VAL A 315 -20.08 -24.63 96.37
C VAL A 315 -20.32 -23.85 95.07
N LYS A 316 -21.25 -22.88 95.06
CA LYS A 316 -21.47 -22.02 93.88
C LYS A 316 -20.26 -21.15 93.58
N GLU A 317 -19.48 -20.64 94.55
CA GLU A 317 -18.26 -19.90 94.24
C GLU A 317 -17.25 -20.76 93.50
N LYS A 318 -17.02 -22.01 93.95
CA LYS A 318 -16.03 -22.87 93.29
C LYS A 318 -16.51 -23.37 91.93
N GLU A 319 -17.76 -23.79 91.77
CA GLU A 319 -18.32 -24.23 90.47
C GLU A 319 -18.46 -23.09 89.47
N ARG A 320 -18.92 -21.93 89.93
CA ARG A 320 -18.97 -20.72 89.12
C ARG A 320 -17.58 -20.35 88.64
N ARG A 321 -16.57 -20.37 89.53
CA ARG A 321 -15.19 -20.05 89.17
C ARG A 321 -14.59 -21.06 88.19
N LEU A 322 -14.88 -22.35 88.32
CA LEU A 322 -14.46 -23.35 87.34
C LEU A 322 -15.11 -23.13 85.96
N ALA A 323 -16.43 -22.92 85.90
CA ALA A 323 -17.15 -22.68 84.66
C ALA A 323 -16.86 -21.29 84.05
N GLU A 324 -16.47 -20.31 84.86
CA GLU A 324 -15.94 -19.02 84.41
C GLU A 324 -14.55 -19.23 83.80
N CYS A 325 -13.59 -19.84 84.49
CA CYS A 325 -12.27 -20.16 83.94
C CYS A 325 -12.36 -20.98 82.64
N GLN A 326 -13.27 -21.94 82.55
CA GLN A 326 -13.45 -22.78 81.36
C GLN A 326 -14.03 -22.00 80.17
N ARG A 327 -14.98 -21.09 80.41
CA ARG A 327 -15.50 -20.17 79.39
C ARG A 327 -14.48 -19.11 79.02
N GLU A 328 -13.69 -18.62 79.97
CA GLU A 328 -12.60 -17.66 79.74
C GLU A 328 -11.48 -18.28 78.91
N LEU A 329 -11.13 -19.56 79.13
CA LEU A 329 -10.15 -20.26 78.30
C LEU A 329 -10.64 -20.45 76.86
N GLU A 330 -11.91 -20.81 76.65
CA GLU A 330 -12.50 -20.90 75.32
C GLU A 330 -12.62 -19.53 74.62
N ARG A 331 -13.00 -18.48 75.37
CA ARG A 331 -13.05 -17.10 74.86
C ARG A 331 -11.65 -16.63 74.47
N ALA A 332 -10.67 -16.74 75.36
CA ALA A 332 -9.28 -16.39 75.08
C ALA A 332 -8.72 -17.23 73.91
N THR A 333 -9.11 -18.50 73.77
CA THR A 333 -8.72 -19.31 72.60
C THR A 333 -9.29 -18.79 71.29
N LYS A 334 -10.59 -18.44 71.27
CA LYS A 334 -11.24 -17.88 70.08
C LYS A 334 -10.72 -16.47 69.76
N GLU A 335 -10.48 -15.65 70.78
CA GLU A 335 -9.90 -14.31 70.62
C GLU A 335 -8.47 -14.37 70.09
N CYS A 336 -7.62 -15.25 70.63
CA CYS A 336 -6.27 -15.46 70.11
C CYS A 336 -6.28 -15.96 68.65
N GLN A 337 -7.23 -16.83 68.27
CA GLN A 337 -7.41 -17.24 66.88
C GLN A 337 -7.91 -16.10 65.98
N ARG A 338 -8.82 -15.26 66.48
CA ARG A 338 -9.34 -14.08 65.79
C ARG A 338 -8.23 -13.06 65.55
N PHE A 339 -7.50 -12.68 66.61
CA PHE A 339 -6.38 -11.74 66.51
C PHE A 339 -5.25 -12.29 65.62
N ASN A 340 -5.00 -13.60 65.63
CA ASN A 340 -4.03 -14.19 64.69
C ASN A 340 -4.48 -14.11 63.22
N ARG A 341 -5.78 -14.24 62.92
CA ARG A 341 -6.31 -14.02 61.57
C ARG A 341 -6.23 -12.56 61.16
N GLU A 342 -6.65 -11.64 62.04
CA GLU A 342 -6.56 -10.19 61.84
C GLU A 342 -5.10 -9.77 61.62
N ARG A 343 -4.15 -10.33 62.37
CA ARG A 343 -2.70 -10.12 62.17
C ARG A 343 -2.23 -10.56 60.79
N SER A 344 -2.67 -11.73 60.32
CA SER A 344 -2.30 -12.24 58.99
C SER A 344 -2.87 -11.39 57.85
N GLU A 345 -4.10 -10.90 57.99
CA GLU A 345 -4.73 -10.00 57.01
C GLU A 345 -4.01 -8.65 56.96
N LEU A 346 -3.72 -8.05 58.13
CA LEU A 346 -2.97 -6.80 58.23
C LEU A 346 -1.54 -6.91 57.66
N LEU A 347 -0.86 -8.06 57.81
CA LEU A 347 0.47 -8.31 57.22
C LEU A 347 0.43 -8.32 55.68
N VAL A 348 -0.61 -8.91 55.08
CA VAL A 348 -0.78 -8.90 53.61
C VAL A 348 -1.04 -7.48 53.12
N GLU A 349 -1.88 -6.73 53.81
CA GLU A 349 -2.21 -5.34 53.45
C GLU A 349 -0.98 -4.42 53.61
N GLN A 350 -0.15 -4.62 54.65
CA GLN A 350 1.13 -3.93 54.83
C GLN A 350 2.07 -4.19 53.63
N GLY A 351 2.23 -5.46 53.22
CA GLY A 351 3.06 -5.81 52.06
C GLY A 351 2.57 -5.15 50.76
N ARG A 352 1.25 -5.04 50.58
CA ARG A 352 0.66 -4.34 49.42
C ARG A 352 0.94 -2.84 49.45
N LEU A 353 0.77 -2.20 50.60
CA LEU A 353 1.00 -0.75 50.76
C LEU A 353 2.49 -0.39 50.63
N GLN A 354 3.39 -1.25 51.13
CA GLN A 354 4.84 -1.07 50.95
C GLN A 354 5.23 -1.09 49.47
N LEU A 355 4.69 -2.02 48.67
CA LEU A 355 4.94 -2.06 47.22
C LEU A 355 4.45 -0.78 46.51
N GLN A 356 3.35 -0.20 46.96
CA GLN A 356 2.83 1.06 46.41
C GLN A 356 3.73 2.25 46.79
N ALA A 357 4.24 2.29 48.02
CA ALA A 357 5.21 3.30 48.45
C ALA A 357 6.52 3.23 47.66
N ASP A 358 7.04 2.03 47.40
CA ASP A 358 8.25 1.84 46.60
C ASP A 358 8.07 2.32 45.14
N ARG A 359 6.90 2.06 44.55
CA ARG A 359 6.54 2.57 43.21
C ARG A 359 6.45 4.09 43.19
N HIS A 360 5.82 4.70 44.20
CA HIS A 360 5.76 6.17 44.33
C HIS A 360 7.17 6.78 44.34
N GLN A 361 8.09 6.20 45.11
CA GLN A 361 9.48 6.66 45.16
C GLN A 361 10.21 6.49 43.82
N GLN A 362 9.90 5.43 43.08
CA GLN A 362 10.42 5.23 41.72
C GLN A 362 9.88 6.30 40.75
N HIS A 363 8.59 6.61 40.80
CA HIS A 363 7.98 7.66 39.98
C HIS A 363 8.60 9.03 40.23
N ILE A 364 8.89 9.37 41.50
CA ILE A 364 9.61 10.62 41.85
C ILE A 364 10.99 10.66 41.19
N ARG A 365 11.78 9.58 41.30
CA ARG A 365 13.13 9.51 40.71
C ARG A 365 13.08 9.62 39.19
N THR A 366 12.12 8.96 38.53
CA THR A 366 11.95 9.03 37.07
C THR A 366 11.50 10.40 36.61
N ARG A 367 10.55 11.04 37.31
CA ARG A 367 10.14 12.43 37.04
C ARG A 367 11.35 13.37 37.10
N ASP A 368 12.13 13.28 38.17
CA ASP A 368 13.26 14.18 38.37
C ASP A 368 14.36 13.98 37.33
N SER A 369 14.66 12.74 36.91
CA SER A 369 15.62 12.53 35.83
C SER A 369 15.12 13.06 34.48
N LEU A 370 13.82 12.93 34.20
CA LEU A 370 13.21 13.47 32.99
C LEU A 370 13.24 15.00 32.97
N ILE A 371 12.93 15.66 34.10
CA ILE A 371 13.04 17.12 34.24
C ILE A 371 14.48 17.58 34.01
N GLN A 372 15.48 16.91 34.60
CA GLN A 372 16.90 17.22 34.37
C GLN A 372 17.28 17.11 32.88
N SER A 373 16.86 16.03 32.22
CA SER A 373 17.19 15.79 30.80
C SER A 373 16.56 16.83 29.87
N LEU A 374 15.30 17.22 30.12
CA LEU A 374 14.58 18.17 29.29
C LEU A 374 15.04 19.61 29.58
N ALA A 375 15.38 19.93 30.83
CA ALA A 375 15.99 21.21 31.17
C ALA A 375 17.35 21.41 30.49
N ALA A 376 18.20 20.37 30.47
CA ALA A 376 19.48 20.40 29.78
C ALA A 376 19.33 20.56 28.26
N GLN A 377 18.34 19.88 27.65
CA GLN A 377 18.05 20.01 26.21
C GLN A 377 17.52 21.40 25.82
N LEU A 378 16.78 22.05 26.72
CA LEU A 378 16.18 23.37 26.50
C LEU A 378 17.04 24.53 27.03
N GLU A 379 18.24 24.24 27.55
CA GLU A 379 19.15 25.21 28.15
C GLU A 379 18.46 26.04 29.26
N LEU A 380 17.70 25.36 30.13
CA LEU A 380 17.00 25.98 31.27
C LEU A 380 17.83 25.88 32.56
N ASP A 381 18.27 27.02 33.06
CA ASP A 381 19.06 27.12 34.29
C ASP A 381 18.23 26.80 35.55
N GLY A 382 18.87 26.18 36.55
CA GLY A 382 18.30 25.95 37.88
C GLY A 382 17.70 24.55 38.14
N PHE A 383 17.82 23.62 37.19
CA PHE A 383 17.27 22.25 37.27
C PHE A 383 18.33 21.15 37.29
N GLU A 384 19.54 21.44 37.78
CA GLU A 384 20.68 20.51 37.73
C GLU A 384 20.68 19.49 38.88
N ARG A 385 20.07 19.82 40.04
CA ARG A 385 20.10 18.98 41.25
C ARG A 385 18.70 18.55 41.68
N ALA A 386 18.43 17.25 41.62
CA ALA A 386 17.26 16.59 42.20
C ALA A 386 17.49 16.29 43.71
N PRO A 387 16.44 16.15 44.54
CA PRO A 387 15.02 16.15 44.20
C PRO A 387 14.40 17.55 44.04
N PHE A 388 13.42 17.69 43.14
CA PHE A 388 12.76 18.97 42.88
C PHE A 388 11.55 19.21 43.78
N ASN A 389 11.41 20.44 44.28
CA ASN A 389 10.22 20.87 45.02
C ASN A 389 9.09 21.32 44.07
N GLU A 390 7.86 21.40 44.59
CA GLU A 390 6.67 21.74 43.81
C GLU A 390 6.76 23.11 43.10
N ARG A 391 7.43 24.09 43.74
CA ARG A 391 7.67 25.41 43.15
C ARG A 391 8.62 25.33 41.94
N GLN A 392 9.66 24.51 42.02
CA GLN A 392 10.59 24.26 40.91
C GLN A 392 9.87 23.55 39.76
N ILE A 393 9.05 22.55 40.05
CA ILE A 393 8.27 21.83 39.02
C ILE A 393 7.28 22.76 38.30
N ASN A 394 6.58 23.62 39.05
CA ASN A 394 5.67 24.60 38.45
C ASN A 394 6.42 25.67 37.63
N SER A 395 7.58 26.12 38.10
CA SER A 395 8.47 27.01 37.36
C SER A 395 8.96 26.37 36.07
N PHE A 396 9.38 25.10 36.12
CA PHE A 396 9.79 24.31 34.97
C PHE A 396 8.70 24.22 33.91
N HIS A 397 7.47 23.84 34.31
CA HIS A 397 6.33 23.78 33.38
C HIS A 397 6.06 25.14 32.70
N LYS A 398 6.20 26.25 33.44
CA LYS A 398 6.03 27.59 32.88
C LYS A 398 7.10 27.92 31.85
N LEU A 399 8.38 27.70 32.18
CA LEU A 399 9.52 27.97 31.30
C LEU A 399 9.50 27.11 30.03
N VAL A 400 9.16 25.83 30.16
CA VAL A 400 9.01 24.91 29.02
C VAL A 400 7.85 25.35 28.13
N LYS A 401 6.72 25.78 28.72
CA LYS A 401 5.56 26.28 27.96
C LYS A 401 5.89 27.56 27.19
N GLU A 402 6.62 28.50 27.79
CA GLU A 402 7.09 29.72 27.12
C GLU A 402 8.06 29.40 25.98
N ARG A 403 9.00 28.47 26.19
CA ARG A 403 9.95 28.05 25.15
C ARG A 403 9.24 27.34 23.99
N LEU A 404 8.31 26.43 24.29
CA LEU A 404 7.50 25.74 23.29
C LEU A 404 6.67 26.72 22.46
N GLY A 405 6.05 27.73 23.11
CA GLY A 405 5.30 28.77 22.43
C GLY A 405 6.14 29.57 21.43
N ARG A 406 7.39 29.92 21.80
CA ARG A 406 8.32 30.60 20.88
C ARG A 406 8.67 29.74 19.66
N GLU A 407 8.94 28.44 19.85
CA GLU A 407 9.22 27.53 18.74
C GLU A 407 7.99 27.28 17.84
N GLU A 408 6.78 27.28 18.40
CA GLU A 408 5.52 27.21 17.63
C GLU A 408 5.24 28.49 16.83
N GLU A 409 5.55 29.66 17.40
CA GLU A 409 5.43 30.96 16.71
C GLU A 409 6.43 31.10 15.56
N THR A 410 7.69 30.74 15.76
CA THR A 410 8.72 30.78 14.70
C THR A 410 8.38 29.79 13.58
N ALA A 411 7.89 28.58 13.91
CA ALA A 411 7.38 27.64 12.92
C ALA A 411 6.22 28.23 12.11
N SER A 412 5.28 28.89 12.79
CA SER A 412 4.11 29.51 12.16
C SER A 412 4.48 30.68 11.25
N GLN A 413 5.43 31.53 11.65
CA GLN A 413 5.94 32.64 10.82
C GLN A 413 6.63 32.10 9.56
N LEU A 414 7.51 31.11 9.70
CA LEU A 414 8.19 30.47 8.59
C LEU A 414 7.20 29.82 7.60
N MET A 415 6.14 29.17 8.12
CA MET A 415 5.07 28.59 7.29
C MET A 415 4.32 29.66 6.49
N ARG A 416 4.03 30.82 7.10
CA ARG A 416 3.38 31.94 6.40
C ARG A 416 4.24 32.49 5.28
N GLU A 417 5.53 32.72 5.53
CA GLU A 417 6.47 33.19 4.50
C GLU A 417 6.57 32.23 3.30
N PHE A 418 6.62 30.92 3.57
CA PHE A 418 6.62 29.92 2.49
C PHE A 418 5.29 29.86 1.75
N ALA A 419 4.15 30.00 2.45
CA ALA A 419 2.83 30.04 1.83
C ALA A 419 2.66 31.27 0.93
N GLU A 420 3.12 32.45 1.36
CA GLU A 420 3.09 33.67 0.55
C GLU A 420 3.92 33.51 -0.73
N LYS A 421 5.16 33.01 -0.62
CA LYS A 421 6.02 32.76 -1.79
C LYS A 421 5.45 31.70 -2.73
N GLU A 422 4.82 30.66 -2.19
CA GLU A 422 4.14 29.61 -2.96
C GLU A 422 2.93 30.18 -3.74
N THR A 423 2.10 31.00 -3.09
CA THR A 423 0.95 31.65 -3.75
C THR A 423 1.39 32.63 -4.84
N MET A 424 2.49 33.36 -4.63
CA MET A 424 3.05 34.26 -5.65
C MET A 424 3.51 33.49 -6.88
N LYS A 425 4.22 32.37 -6.69
CA LYS A 425 4.66 31.50 -7.80
C LYS A 425 3.49 30.80 -8.49
N GLN A 426 2.45 30.43 -7.74
CA GLN A 426 1.23 29.86 -8.30
C GLN A 426 0.49 30.86 -9.20
N LYS A 427 0.34 32.11 -8.77
CA LYS A 427 -0.26 33.18 -9.59
C LYS A 427 0.51 33.37 -10.91
N GLN A 428 1.84 33.38 -10.86
CA GLN A 428 2.67 33.48 -12.07
C GLN A 428 2.49 32.27 -13.01
N LEU A 429 2.35 31.05 -12.47
CA LEU A 429 2.06 29.85 -13.26
C LEU A 429 0.69 29.93 -13.93
N ASP A 430 -0.33 30.38 -13.20
CA ASP A 430 -1.70 30.47 -13.71
C ASP A 430 -1.80 31.55 -14.81
N GLU A 431 -1.16 32.72 -14.64
CA GLU A 431 -1.11 33.76 -15.68
C GLU A 431 -0.48 33.27 -17.00
N ILE A 432 0.62 32.50 -16.93
CA ILE A 432 1.27 31.97 -18.14
C ILE A 432 0.46 30.81 -18.74
N ARG A 433 -0.16 29.98 -17.89
CA ARG A 433 -1.04 28.89 -18.33
C ARG A 433 -2.29 29.40 -19.03
N ASP A 434 -2.90 30.47 -18.51
CA ASP A 434 -4.06 31.12 -19.13
C ASP A 434 -3.72 31.70 -20.51
N LYS A 435 -2.53 32.31 -20.66
CA LYS A 435 -2.03 32.77 -21.96
C LYS A 435 -1.80 31.62 -22.94
N LYS A 436 -1.18 30.52 -22.50
CA LYS A 436 -0.95 29.33 -23.33
C LYS A 436 -2.27 28.70 -23.77
N THR A 437 -3.19 28.46 -22.84
CA THR A 437 -4.50 27.86 -23.14
C THR A 437 -5.37 28.76 -24.03
N GLY A 438 -5.26 30.08 -23.88
CA GLY A 438 -5.90 31.04 -24.78
C GLY A 438 -5.39 30.92 -26.23
N LEU A 439 -4.09 30.76 -26.42
CA LEU A 439 -3.48 30.54 -27.74
C LEU A 439 -3.83 29.18 -28.33
N GLU A 440 -3.82 28.11 -27.52
CA GLU A 440 -4.22 26.75 -27.94
C GLU A 440 -5.68 26.72 -28.42
N ARG A 441 -6.61 27.32 -27.66
CA ARG A 441 -8.02 27.44 -28.07
C ARG A 441 -8.18 28.22 -29.37
N THR A 442 -7.37 29.26 -29.57
CA THR A 442 -7.40 30.06 -30.79
C THR A 442 -6.91 29.23 -31.99
N ILE A 443 -5.89 28.39 -31.80
CA ILE A 443 -5.39 27.47 -32.84
C ILE A 443 -6.45 26.44 -33.20
N ASP A 444 -7.08 25.79 -32.21
CA ASP A 444 -8.09 24.76 -32.43
C ASP A 444 -9.31 25.35 -33.17
N LEU A 445 -9.80 26.51 -32.73
CA LEU A 445 -10.92 27.21 -33.37
C LEU A 445 -10.59 27.53 -34.85
N LYS A 446 -9.41 28.09 -35.12
CA LYS A 446 -9.00 28.44 -36.49
C LYS A 446 -8.76 27.21 -37.36
N ALA A 447 -8.23 26.13 -36.80
CA ALA A 447 -8.02 24.86 -37.51
C ALA A 447 -9.36 24.18 -37.88
N ASP A 448 -10.36 24.23 -36.98
CA ASP A 448 -11.70 23.73 -37.26
C ASP A 448 -12.40 24.55 -38.35
N ILE A 449 -12.29 25.88 -38.31
CA ILE A 449 -12.81 26.77 -39.37
C ILE A 449 -12.13 26.44 -40.70
N GLN A 450 -10.80 26.29 -40.71
CA GLN A 450 -10.04 25.93 -41.90
C GLN A 450 -10.51 24.60 -42.51
N LYS A 451 -10.74 23.58 -41.67
CA LYS A 451 -11.20 22.26 -42.11
C LYS A 451 -12.60 22.30 -42.71
N LYS A 452 -13.53 23.08 -42.14
CA LYS A 452 -14.88 23.29 -42.69
C LYS A 452 -14.82 23.97 -44.05
N LYS A 453 -14.06 25.05 -44.17
CA LYS A 453 -13.86 25.79 -45.42
C LYS A 453 -13.20 24.95 -46.52
N GLN A 454 -12.27 24.06 -46.15
CA GLN A 454 -11.70 23.08 -47.10
C GLN A 454 -12.70 22.01 -47.58
N LEU A 455 -13.65 21.60 -46.74
CA LEU A 455 -14.69 20.65 -47.14
C LEU A 455 -15.72 21.32 -48.05
N GLU A 456 -16.12 22.55 -47.76
CA GLU A 456 -16.99 23.38 -48.62
C GLU A 456 -16.35 23.60 -50.00
N LEU A 457 -15.06 23.93 -50.05
CA LEU A 457 -14.33 24.04 -51.32
C LEU A 457 -14.38 22.75 -52.15
N LYS A 458 -14.27 21.59 -51.50
CA LYS A 458 -14.35 20.28 -52.18
C LYS A 458 -15.75 19.98 -52.70
N SER A 459 -16.81 20.33 -51.97
CA SER A 459 -18.19 20.09 -52.45
C SER A 459 -18.53 20.99 -53.64
N VAL A 460 -18.15 22.28 -53.58
CA VAL A 460 -18.35 23.24 -54.67
C VAL A 460 -17.63 22.77 -55.94
N ASN A 461 -16.38 22.29 -55.82
CA ASN A 461 -15.64 21.75 -56.97
C ASN A 461 -16.29 20.50 -57.57
N ASN A 462 -16.90 19.63 -56.75
CA ASN A 462 -17.62 18.45 -57.24
C ASN A 462 -18.94 18.82 -57.93
N GLU A 463 -19.66 19.83 -57.44
CA GLU A 463 -20.89 20.34 -58.08
C GLU A 463 -20.62 20.98 -59.44
N LEU A 464 -19.50 21.72 -59.58
CA LEU A 464 -19.07 22.28 -60.87
C LEU A 464 -18.80 21.18 -61.91
N HIS A 465 -18.22 20.05 -61.51
CA HIS A 465 -17.91 18.93 -62.41
C HIS A 465 -19.17 18.18 -62.90
N LEU A 466 -20.29 18.25 -62.16
CA LEU A 466 -21.54 17.56 -62.53
C LEU A 466 -22.39 18.33 -63.57
N LEU A 467 -22.11 19.62 -63.78
CA LEU A 467 -22.90 20.50 -64.66
C LEU A 467 -22.39 20.57 -66.11
N GLU A 468 -21.48 19.68 -66.52
CA GLU A 468 -21.01 19.57 -67.92
C GLU A 468 -21.99 18.73 -68.77
N GLY A 469 -22.67 19.35 -69.75
CA GLY A 469 -23.45 18.63 -70.79
C GLY A 469 -24.90 19.10 -71.07
N SER A 470 -25.42 20.11 -70.37
CA SER A 470 -26.86 20.47 -70.35
C SER A 470 -27.44 21.20 -71.60
N SER A 471 -26.72 21.29 -72.72
CA SER A 471 -27.08 22.19 -73.83
C SER A 471 -28.13 21.62 -74.80
N ASP A 472 -28.22 20.29 -74.97
CA ASP A 472 -28.99 19.68 -76.06
C ASP A 472 -30.49 19.49 -75.74
N ARG A 473 -30.86 19.40 -74.45
CA ARG A 473 -32.24 19.13 -73.98
C ARG A 473 -33.22 20.29 -74.19
N ILE A 474 -32.74 21.52 -74.36
CA ILE A 474 -33.59 22.72 -74.47
C ILE A 474 -34.36 22.77 -75.81
N GLN A 475 -33.81 22.20 -76.88
CA GLN A 475 -34.46 22.23 -78.21
C GLN A 475 -35.66 21.29 -78.32
N GLU A 476 -35.67 20.16 -77.60
CA GLU A 476 -36.76 19.17 -77.64
C GLU A 476 -38.04 19.70 -76.97
N LEU A 477 -37.89 20.42 -75.85
CA LEU A 477 -39.01 20.94 -75.06
C LEU A 477 -39.86 22.01 -75.78
N ASP A 478 -39.33 22.68 -76.81
CA ASP A 478 -40.08 23.71 -77.56
C ASP A 478 -41.19 23.13 -78.46
N GLN A 479 -41.02 21.90 -78.95
CA GLN A 479 -42.00 21.27 -79.85
C GLN A 479 -43.22 20.72 -79.11
N GLU A 480 -43.05 20.26 -77.87
CA GLU A 480 -44.11 19.67 -77.06
C GLU A 480 -45.12 20.72 -76.56
N LEU A 481 -44.65 21.94 -76.28
CA LEU A 481 -45.44 23.04 -75.72
C LEU A 481 -46.52 23.58 -76.67
N VAL A 482 -46.33 23.42 -77.99
CA VAL A 482 -47.29 23.89 -79.00
C VAL A 482 -48.55 23.03 -79.02
N LYS A 483 -48.42 21.71 -78.84
CA LYS A 483 -49.54 20.76 -78.92
C LYS A 483 -50.50 20.90 -77.74
N ALA A 484 -49.98 20.98 -76.51
CA ALA A 484 -50.80 21.02 -75.29
C ALA A 484 -51.71 22.26 -75.17
N LYS A 485 -51.38 23.38 -75.83
CA LYS A 485 -52.20 24.60 -75.80
C LYS A 485 -53.52 24.48 -76.58
N HIS A 486 -53.57 23.64 -77.60
CA HIS A 486 -54.74 23.54 -78.48
C HIS A 486 -55.89 22.78 -77.81
N GLU A 487 -55.57 21.75 -77.03
CA GLU A 487 -56.55 20.87 -76.35
C GLU A 487 -57.29 21.58 -75.20
N LEU A 488 -56.68 22.61 -74.59
CA LEU A 488 -57.27 23.37 -73.48
C LEU A 488 -58.48 24.23 -73.91
N ASP A 489 -58.42 24.85 -75.10
CA ASP A 489 -59.45 25.78 -75.59
C ASP A 489 -60.80 25.09 -75.91
N GLU A 490 -60.79 23.81 -76.23
CA GLU A 490 -62.01 23.04 -76.51
C GLU A 490 -62.80 22.69 -75.24
N ALA A 491 -62.12 22.48 -74.11
CA ALA A 491 -62.73 22.05 -72.85
C ALA A 491 -63.52 23.18 -72.15
N GLU A 492 -63.17 24.45 -72.34
CA GLU A 492 -63.80 25.58 -71.64
C GLU A 492 -65.21 25.93 -72.13
N LYS A 493 -65.62 25.49 -73.33
CA LYS A 493 -66.90 25.90 -73.95
C LYS A 493 -68.15 25.11 -73.51
N ASN A 494 -68.04 24.03 -72.73
CA ASN A 494 -69.13 23.04 -72.50
C ASN A 494 -69.64 22.87 -71.03
N ASN A 495 -69.58 23.88 -70.14
CA ASN A 495 -69.78 23.70 -68.69
C ASN A 495 -71.25 23.86 -68.16
N ARG A 496 -71.73 23.01 -67.21
CA ARG A 496 -73.10 23.03 -66.58
C ARG A 496 -73.08 23.02 -65.04
N VAL A 497 -72.59 24.09 -64.42
CA VAL A 497 -72.31 24.16 -62.97
C VAL A 497 -73.48 24.64 -62.10
N GLU A 498 -74.34 25.55 -62.58
CA GLU A 498 -75.39 26.19 -61.75
C GLU A 498 -76.53 25.23 -61.35
N ASP A 499 -76.90 24.27 -62.21
CA ASP A 499 -77.97 23.31 -61.93
C ASP A 499 -77.64 22.35 -60.77
N LEU A 500 -76.35 22.05 -60.56
CA LEU A 500 -75.89 21.15 -59.50
C LEU A 500 -75.94 21.80 -58.10
N GLU A 501 -75.90 23.14 -58.00
CA GLU A 501 -75.90 23.84 -56.72
C GLU A 501 -77.25 23.84 -56.01
N LEU A 502 -78.36 23.89 -56.76
CA LEU A 502 -79.71 23.92 -56.20
C LEU A 502 -80.12 22.58 -55.57
N GLU A 503 -79.62 21.46 -56.09
CA GLU A 503 -79.93 20.12 -55.57
C GLU A 503 -79.20 19.82 -54.25
N ILE A 504 -77.98 20.36 -54.09
CA ILE A 504 -77.17 20.22 -52.86
C ILE A 504 -77.86 20.84 -51.65
N GLN A 505 -78.49 22.01 -51.81
CA GLN A 505 -79.14 22.72 -50.70
C GLN A 505 -80.35 21.96 -50.14
N ARG A 506 -81.07 21.23 -50.99
CA ARG A 506 -82.27 20.48 -50.60
C ARG A 506 -81.92 19.28 -49.71
N LEU A 507 -80.85 18.56 -50.04
CA LEU A 507 -80.35 17.40 -49.29
C LEU A 507 -79.77 17.79 -47.91
N GLN A 508 -79.26 19.02 -47.75
CA GLN A 508 -78.69 19.49 -46.47
C GLN A 508 -79.74 19.64 -45.35
N ILE A 509 -80.99 19.94 -45.70
CA ILE A 509 -82.09 20.06 -44.73
C ILE A 509 -82.49 18.67 -44.19
N GLU A 510 -82.47 17.64 -45.04
CA GLU A 510 -82.78 16.26 -44.67
C GLU A 510 -81.74 15.67 -43.70
N LYS A 511 -80.45 16.01 -43.87
CA LYS A 511 -79.35 15.66 -42.96
C LYS A 511 -79.57 16.16 -41.53
N ALA A 512 -80.07 17.39 -41.37
CA ALA A 512 -80.26 18.00 -40.05
C ALA A 512 -81.32 17.29 -39.19
N ASN A 513 -82.35 16.69 -39.81
CA ASN A 513 -83.40 15.96 -39.09
C ASN A 513 -82.93 14.60 -38.56
N LEU A 514 -82.03 13.92 -39.28
CA LEU A 514 -81.44 12.64 -38.86
C LEU A 514 -80.50 12.82 -37.65
N ASP A 515 -79.83 13.96 -37.54
CA ASP A 515 -78.94 14.31 -36.42
C ASP A 515 -79.66 14.37 -35.05
N VAL A 516 -80.92 14.81 -35.04
CA VAL A 516 -81.73 14.90 -33.80
C VAL A 516 -82.11 13.52 -33.26
N VAL A 517 -82.32 12.54 -34.14
CA VAL A 517 -82.68 11.17 -33.77
C VAL A 517 -81.48 10.42 -33.18
N LEU A 518 -80.28 10.62 -33.73
CA LEU A 518 -79.04 10.01 -33.21
C LEU A 518 -78.74 10.43 -31.76
N ARG A 519 -79.01 11.70 -31.39
CA ARG A 519 -78.77 12.20 -30.04
C ARG A 519 -79.68 11.61 -28.96
N LYS A 520 -80.87 11.10 -29.33
CA LYS A 520 -81.75 10.40 -28.37
C LYS A 520 -81.24 8.99 -28.06
N LEU A 521 -80.72 8.28 -29.06
CA LEU A 521 -80.10 6.96 -28.89
C LEU A 521 -78.81 7.02 -28.06
N ASP A 522 -78.06 8.13 -28.13
CA ASP A 522 -76.87 8.34 -27.29
C ASP A 522 -77.19 8.43 -25.78
N LYS A 523 -78.32 9.03 -25.39
CA LYS A 523 -78.76 9.10 -23.98
C LYS A 523 -79.17 7.74 -23.40
N GLU A 524 -79.72 6.86 -24.23
CA GLU A 524 -80.05 5.48 -23.84
C GLU A 524 -78.78 4.63 -23.66
N MET A 525 -77.73 4.92 -24.44
CA MET A 525 -76.40 4.29 -24.32
C MET A 525 -75.65 4.71 -23.04
N GLU A 526 -75.85 5.95 -22.56
CA GLU A 526 -75.27 6.42 -21.29
C GLU A 526 -75.79 5.65 -20.06
N GLN A 527 -77.07 5.23 -20.05
CA GLN A 527 -77.63 4.44 -18.95
C GLN A 527 -77.09 2.99 -18.93
N LEU A 528 -76.86 2.39 -20.10
CA LEU A 528 -76.18 1.09 -20.21
C LEU A 528 -74.70 1.17 -19.78
N ASN A 529 -74.02 2.30 -20.04
CA ASN A 529 -72.64 2.55 -19.62
C ASN A 529 -72.46 2.68 -18.08
N LEU A 530 -73.50 3.09 -17.34
CA LEU A 530 -73.44 3.14 -15.87
C LEU A 530 -73.26 1.73 -15.26
N HIS A 531 -73.89 0.71 -15.84
CA HIS A 531 -73.67 -0.69 -15.47
C HIS A 531 -72.33 -1.25 -15.97
N THR A 532 -71.84 -0.76 -17.11
CA THR A 532 -70.45 -1.01 -17.56
C THR A 532 -69.43 -0.52 -16.54
N THR A 533 -69.73 0.56 -15.79
CA THR A 533 -68.82 1.11 -14.77
C THR A 533 -68.56 0.10 -13.63
N THR A 534 -69.59 -0.62 -13.19
CA THR A 534 -69.49 -1.69 -12.19
C THR A 534 -68.76 -2.93 -12.73
N ILE A 535 -68.94 -3.23 -14.02
CA ILE A 535 -68.19 -4.29 -14.72
C ILE A 535 -66.71 -3.91 -14.86
N THR A 536 -66.38 -2.67 -15.21
CA THR A 536 -64.97 -2.19 -15.27
C THR A 536 -64.29 -2.20 -13.91
N GLN A 537 -65.01 -1.90 -12.81
CA GLN A 537 -64.45 -2.04 -11.47
C GLN A 537 -64.18 -3.52 -11.12
N MET A 538 -65.05 -4.44 -11.56
CA MET A 538 -64.82 -5.87 -11.41
C MET A 538 -63.65 -6.37 -12.26
N ASP A 539 -63.51 -5.89 -13.50
CA ASP A 539 -62.40 -6.24 -14.40
C ASP A 539 -61.07 -5.66 -13.92
N MET A 540 -61.07 -4.45 -13.32
CA MET A 540 -59.89 -3.89 -12.65
C MET A 540 -59.45 -4.75 -11.46
N LEU A 541 -60.39 -5.22 -10.63
CA LEU A 541 -60.07 -6.12 -9.50
C LEU A 541 -59.63 -7.52 -9.97
N LYS A 542 -60.20 -8.04 -11.06
CA LYS A 542 -59.75 -9.30 -11.69
C LYS A 542 -58.36 -9.16 -12.32
N LYS A 543 -58.06 -8.01 -12.94
CA LYS A 543 -56.73 -7.70 -13.49
C LYS A 543 -55.69 -7.58 -12.37
N ASP A 544 -56.01 -6.87 -11.28
CA ASP A 544 -55.13 -6.76 -10.11
C ASP A 544 -54.89 -8.14 -9.47
N LYS A 545 -55.90 -9.02 -9.42
CA LYS A 545 -55.71 -10.43 -9.01
C LYS A 545 -54.68 -11.16 -9.89
N VAL A 546 -54.82 -11.10 -11.22
CA VAL A 546 -53.90 -11.76 -12.16
C VAL A 546 -52.49 -11.16 -12.08
N ASP A 547 -52.37 -9.84 -11.96
CA ASP A 547 -51.09 -9.15 -11.82
C ASP A 547 -50.38 -9.60 -10.53
N LYS A 548 -51.08 -9.69 -9.39
CA LYS A 548 -50.52 -10.18 -8.12
C LYS A 548 -50.13 -11.67 -8.18
N GLU A 549 -50.93 -12.52 -8.82
CA GLU A 549 -50.59 -13.92 -9.08
C GLU A 549 -49.34 -14.07 -9.97
N ASP A 550 -49.19 -13.21 -10.97
CA ASP A 550 -48.04 -13.21 -11.87
C ASP A 550 -46.76 -12.73 -11.16
N GLN A 551 -46.84 -11.71 -10.29
CA GLN A 551 -45.71 -11.30 -9.44
C GLN A 551 -45.25 -12.40 -8.49
N ILE A 552 -46.18 -13.15 -7.89
CA ILE A 552 -45.85 -14.31 -7.04
C ILE A 552 -45.18 -15.41 -7.87
N ARG A 553 -45.67 -15.69 -9.08
CA ARG A 553 -45.06 -16.68 -10.00
C ARG A 553 -43.65 -16.28 -10.42
N LYS A 554 -43.42 -15.01 -10.77
CA LYS A 554 -42.11 -14.47 -11.16
C LYS A 554 -41.08 -14.59 -10.04
N ILE A 555 -41.46 -14.30 -8.80
CA ILE A 555 -40.57 -14.45 -7.64
C ILE A 555 -40.24 -15.94 -7.42
N LYS A 556 -41.23 -16.83 -7.50
CA LYS A 556 -41.00 -18.28 -7.40
C LYS A 556 -40.09 -18.82 -8.50
N SER A 557 -40.29 -18.44 -9.75
CA SER A 557 -39.45 -18.92 -10.87
C SER A 557 -38.04 -18.35 -10.82
N ARG A 558 -37.86 -17.14 -10.28
CA ARG A 558 -36.54 -16.50 -10.20
C ARG A 558 -35.62 -17.20 -9.21
N HIS A 559 -36.18 -17.68 -8.09
CA HIS A 559 -35.41 -18.22 -6.96
C HIS A 559 -35.62 -19.72 -6.73
N SER A 560 -36.42 -20.42 -7.55
CA SER A 560 -36.71 -21.85 -7.33
C SER A 560 -35.44 -22.69 -7.36
N ASP A 561 -34.60 -22.47 -8.36
CA ASP A 561 -33.43 -23.32 -8.59
C ASP A 561 -32.39 -23.06 -7.49
N GLU A 562 -32.17 -21.80 -7.13
CA GLU A 562 -31.21 -21.38 -6.10
C GLU A 562 -31.61 -21.88 -4.70
N LEU A 563 -32.87 -21.67 -4.28
CA LEU A 563 -33.33 -22.11 -2.96
C LEU A 563 -33.54 -23.62 -2.86
N THR A 564 -33.91 -24.29 -3.96
CA THR A 564 -34.03 -25.76 -3.97
C THR A 564 -32.65 -26.42 -3.95
N LEU A 565 -31.63 -25.79 -4.54
CA LEU A 565 -30.25 -26.28 -4.48
C LEU A 565 -29.65 -26.10 -3.07
N LEU A 566 -30.03 -25.03 -2.36
CA LEU A 566 -29.57 -24.75 -1.00
C LEU A 566 -30.32 -25.54 0.10
N LEU A 567 -31.66 -25.61 0.04
CA LEU A 567 -32.50 -26.21 1.10
C LEU A 567 -33.16 -27.54 0.70
N GLY A 568 -33.12 -27.92 -0.58
CA GLY A 568 -33.81 -29.10 -1.12
C GLY A 568 -35.32 -28.89 -1.40
N TYR A 569 -35.88 -27.75 -1.02
CA TYR A 569 -37.28 -27.35 -1.24
C TYR A 569 -37.41 -25.84 -1.23
N PHE A 570 -38.55 -25.29 -1.67
CA PHE A 570 -38.83 -23.85 -1.59
C PHE A 570 -39.36 -23.47 -0.20
N PRO A 571 -38.61 -22.74 0.64
CA PRO A 571 -39.00 -22.46 2.02
C PRO A 571 -40.02 -21.31 2.13
N ASN A 572 -40.80 -21.30 3.21
CA ASN A 572 -41.51 -20.09 3.65
C ASN A 572 -40.56 -19.13 4.40
N LYS A 573 -40.98 -17.89 4.68
CA LYS A 573 -40.12 -16.88 5.31
C LYS A 573 -39.46 -17.39 6.60
N LYS A 574 -40.25 -18.02 7.47
CA LYS A 574 -39.77 -18.51 8.76
C LYS A 574 -38.74 -19.63 8.62
N GLN A 575 -38.95 -20.57 7.70
CA GLN A 575 -38.01 -21.65 7.42
C GLN A 575 -36.67 -21.14 6.88
N LEU A 576 -36.71 -20.11 6.01
CA LEU A 576 -35.49 -19.48 5.50
C LEU A 576 -34.76 -18.69 6.60
N GLU A 577 -35.47 -17.98 7.45
CA GLU A 577 -34.91 -17.26 8.61
C GLU A 577 -34.24 -18.22 9.61
N ASP A 578 -34.87 -19.36 9.92
CA ASP A 578 -34.33 -20.38 10.82
C ASP A 578 -33.05 -21.03 10.24
N TRP A 579 -33.03 -21.32 8.94
CA TRP A 579 -31.85 -21.84 8.24
C TRP A 579 -30.70 -20.82 8.20
N LEU A 580 -31.00 -19.56 7.88
CA LEU A 580 -30.04 -18.45 7.90
C LEU A 580 -29.46 -18.26 9.30
N HIS A 581 -30.27 -18.40 10.35
CA HIS A 581 -29.80 -18.32 11.72
C HIS A 581 -28.83 -19.47 12.07
N SER A 582 -29.13 -20.69 11.63
CA SER A 582 -28.24 -21.86 11.79
C SER A 582 -26.89 -21.65 11.10
N LYS A 583 -26.89 -21.19 9.84
CA LYS A 583 -25.66 -20.90 9.08
C LYS A 583 -24.88 -19.72 9.64
N THR A 584 -25.56 -18.67 10.10
CA THR A 584 -24.91 -17.55 10.80
C THR A 584 -24.21 -18.02 12.08
N LYS A 585 -24.82 -18.96 12.82
CA LYS A 585 -24.20 -19.57 14.00
C LYS A 585 -22.95 -20.39 13.65
N GLU A 586 -23.00 -21.17 12.56
CA GLU A 586 -21.86 -21.92 12.04
C GLU A 586 -20.71 -20.98 11.62
N ILE A 587 -21.02 -19.91 10.87
CA ILE A 587 -20.05 -18.86 10.48
C ILE A 587 -19.38 -18.24 11.71
N ASN A 588 -20.17 -17.89 12.73
CA ASN A 588 -19.63 -17.28 13.96
C ASN A 588 -18.73 -18.26 14.73
N GLN A 589 -19.10 -19.53 14.81
CA GLN A 589 -18.26 -20.56 15.45
C GLN A 589 -16.94 -20.78 14.70
N THR A 590 -16.96 -20.79 13.36
CA THR A 590 -15.76 -20.90 12.53
C THR A 590 -14.88 -19.66 12.68
N ARG A 591 -15.45 -18.45 12.69
CA ARG A 591 -14.73 -17.20 12.96
C ARG A 591 -14.07 -17.17 14.33
N ASP A 592 -14.76 -17.65 15.37
CA ASP A 592 -14.19 -17.74 16.73
C ASP A 592 -13.01 -18.72 16.79
N LYS A 593 -13.09 -19.86 16.09
CA LYS A 593 -11.96 -20.80 15.96
C LYS A 593 -10.79 -20.17 15.23
N LEU A 594 -11.06 -19.48 14.12
CA LEU A 594 -10.05 -18.77 13.32
C LEU A 594 -9.35 -17.66 14.13
N ALA A 595 -10.11 -16.93 14.95
CA ALA A 595 -9.55 -15.93 15.87
C ALA A 595 -8.64 -16.55 16.94
N LYS A 596 -9.00 -17.72 17.47
CA LYS A 596 -8.15 -18.47 18.42
C LYS A 596 -6.86 -18.95 17.76
N LEU A 597 -6.95 -19.59 16.58
CA LEU A 597 -5.79 -20.07 15.83
C LEU A 597 -4.85 -18.93 15.43
N ASN A 598 -5.39 -17.77 15.00
CA ASN A 598 -4.60 -16.59 14.69
C ASN A 598 -3.88 -16.03 15.93
N LYS A 599 -4.51 -16.06 17.11
CA LYS A 599 -3.88 -15.63 18.37
C LYS A 599 -2.75 -16.59 18.78
N GLU A 600 -2.94 -17.89 18.58
CA GLU A 600 -1.92 -18.91 18.81
C GLU A 600 -0.76 -18.76 17.83
N LEU A 601 -1.03 -18.51 16.54
CA LEU A 601 -0.01 -18.25 15.52
C LEU A 601 0.81 -17.01 15.86
N ALA A 602 0.15 -15.90 16.24
CA ALA A 602 0.83 -14.67 16.62
C ALA A 602 1.74 -14.88 17.85
N SER A 603 1.30 -15.65 18.84
CA SER A 603 2.13 -15.96 20.01
C SER A 603 3.31 -16.87 19.67
N ALA A 604 3.11 -17.86 18.78
CA ALA A 604 4.18 -18.72 18.28
C ALA A 604 5.21 -17.94 17.42
N GLU A 605 4.77 -16.99 16.58
CA GLU A 605 5.65 -16.12 15.81
C GLU A 605 6.44 -15.15 16.69
N GLN A 606 5.82 -14.60 17.75
CA GLN A 606 6.53 -13.82 18.76
C GLN A 606 7.58 -14.65 19.49
N ASN A 607 7.25 -15.87 19.90
CA ASN A 607 8.18 -16.81 20.54
C ASN A 607 9.35 -17.16 19.61
N LYS A 608 9.09 -17.38 18.31
CA LYS A 608 10.13 -17.58 17.30
C LYS A 608 11.10 -16.41 17.25
N ASN A 609 10.58 -15.18 17.19
CA ASN A 609 11.42 -13.98 17.14
C ASN A 609 12.26 -13.81 18.41
N HIS A 610 11.67 -14.09 19.58
CA HIS A 610 12.38 -14.06 20.86
C HIS A 610 13.52 -15.08 20.89
N ILE A 611 13.25 -16.36 20.58
CA ILE A 611 14.25 -17.44 20.55
C ILE A 611 15.35 -17.14 19.52
N ASN A 612 14.99 -16.60 18.36
CA ASN A 612 15.96 -16.28 17.31
C ASN A 612 16.87 -15.10 17.70
N MET A 613 16.33 -14.09 18.39
CA MET A 613 17.12 -13.00 18.94
C MET A 613 18.04 -13.47 20.06
N GLU A 614 17.57 -14.37 20.93
CA GLU A 614 18.40 -14.98 21.97
C GLU A 614 19.51 -15.86 21.40
N LEU A 615 19.20 -16.65 20.37
CA LEU A 615 20.17 -17.47 19.62
C LEU A 615 21.27 -16.60 19.02
N ARG A 616 20.93 -15.52 18.31
CA ARG A 616 21.91 -14.57 17.76
C ARG A 616 22.80 -13.96 18.84
N LYS A 617 22.21 -13.50 19.95
CA LYS A 617 22.99 -12.94 21.07
C LYS A 617 23.98 -13.96 21.64
N LYS A 618 23.61 -15.24 21.69
CA LYS A 618 24.47 -16.33 22.19
C LYS A 618 25.55 -16.70 21.16
N GLU A 619 25.23 -16.68 19.86
CA GLU A 619 26.18 -16.89 18.76
C GLU A 619 27.21 -15.74 18.65
N ASP A 620 26.77 -14.48 18.77
CA ASP A 620 27.65 -13.32 18.78
C ASP A 620 28.58 -13.36 19.99
N LYS A 621 28.06 -13.74 21.17
CA LYS A 621 28.87 -13.96 22.37
C LYS A 621 29.90 -15.07 22.16
N LEU A 622 29.49 -16.20 21.58
CA LEU A 622 30.40 -17.31 21.25
C LEU A 622 31.53 -16.81 20.34
N SER A 623 31.20 -16.11 19.25
CA SER A 623 32.20 -15.57 18.31
C SER A 623 33.14 -14.58 18.98
N SER A 624 32.63 -13.66 19.81
CA SER A 624 33.46 -12.69 20.52
C SER A 624 34.40 -13.34 21.55
N TYR A 625 33.98 -14.46 22.14
CA TYR A 625 34.80 -15.22 23.08
C TYR A 625 35.82 -16.09 22.34
N GLU A 626 35.46 -16.69 21.20
CA GLU A 626 36.39 -17.39 20.31
C GLU A 626 37.50 -16.45 19.79
N GLU A 627 37.15 -15.21 19.39
CA GLU A 627 38.11 -14.18 18.96
C GLU A 627 39.07 -13.76 20.08
N LYS A 628 38.55 -13.45 21.28
CA LYS A 628 39.38 -13.12 22.46
C LYS A 628 40.31 -14.25 22.88
N LEU A 629 39.89 -15.51 22.72
CA LEU A 629 40.72 -16.67 23.03
C LEU A 629 41.81 -16.86 21.98
N PHE A 630 41.48 -16.65 20.70
CA PHE A 630 42.42 -16.74 19.58
C PHE A 630 43.53 -15.71 19.65
N ASP A 631 43.21 -14.44 19.96
CA ASP A 631 44.17 -13.33 20.04
C ASP A 631 45.29 -13.56 21.08
N VAL A 632 44.98 -14.24 22.20
CA VAL A 632 45.94 -14.46 23.28
C VAL A 632 46.70 -15.79 23.12
N CYS A 633 46.05 -16.81 22.59
CA CYS A 633 46.60 -18.18 22.58
C CYS A 633 47.31 -18.53 21.27
N GLY A 634 46.89 -17.98 20.12
CA GLY A 634 47.51 -18.24 18.81
C GLY A 634 47.44 -19.69 18.31
N SER A 635 46.84 -20.60 19.08
CA SER A 635 46.59 -22.00 18.75
C SER A 635 45.26 -22.48 19.35
N GLN A 636 44.77 -23.64 18.94
CA GLN A 636 43.47 -24.19 19.36
C GLN A 636 43.50 -24.89 20.74
N ASP A 637 44.69 -25.19 21.29
CA ASP A 637 44.81 -25.97 22.52
C ASP A 637 45.37 -25.15 23.69
N PHE A 638 44.44 -24.46 24.37
CA PHE A 638 44.71 -23.58 25.50
C PHE A 638 45.45 -24.28 26.66
N GLU A 639 45.11 -25.54 26.98
CA GLU A 639 45.73 -26.26 28.11
C GLU A 639 47.17 -26.69 27.77
N SER A 640 47.40 -27.14 26.54
CA SER A 640 48.75 -27.48 26.06
C SER A 640 49.68 -26.27 26.07
N ASP A 641 49.21 -25.12 25.60
CA ASP A 641 50.03 -23.91 25.53
C ASP A 641 50.26 -23.26 26.90
N LEU A 642 49.28 -23.33 27.81
CA LEU A 642 49.48 -22.93 29.21
C LEU A 642 50.53 -23.80 29.89
N TYR A 643 50.52 -25.11 29.65
CA TYR A 643 51.50 -26.04 30.20
C TYR A 643 52.92 -25.76 29.68
N LYS A 644 53.06 -25.57 28.36
CA LYS A 644 54.36 -25.18 27.74
C LYS A 644 54.88 -23.86 28.32
N LEU A 645 54.01 -22.86 28.49
CA LEU A 645 54.38 -21.57 29.06
C LEU A 645 54.81 -21.69 30.52
N GLN A 646 54.17 -22.55 31.31
CA GLN A 646 54.57 -22.83 32.69
C GLN A 646 55.94 -23.52 32.78
N ASP A 647 56.20 -24.51 31.93
CA ASP A 647 57.50 -25.18 31.82
C ASP A 647 58.61 -24.21 31.37
N GLU A 648 58.30 -23.32 30.43
CA GLU A 648 59.20 -22.24 29.99
C GLU A 648 59.51 -21.24 31.11
N ILE A 649 58.51 -20.82 31.90
CA ILE A 649 58.71 -19.96 33.08
C ILE A 649 59.60 -20.67 34.10
N GLU A 650 59.39 -21.96 34.36
CA GLU A 650 60.20 -22.72 35.30
C GLU A 650 61.67 -22.81 34.83
N LYS A 651 61.90 -23.07 33.53
CA LYS A 651 63.24 -23.08 32.93
C LYS A 651 63.93 -21.72 33.04
N THR A 652 63.23 -20.63 32.69
CA THR A 652 63.78 -19.27 32.77
C THR A 652 64.04 -18.84 34.22
N SER A 653 63.18 -19.24 35.16
CA SER A 653 63.35 -19.00 36.59
C SER A 653 64.58 -19.75 37.14
N LYS A 654 64.76 -21.03 36.78
CA LYS A 654 65.97 -21.80 37.11
C LYS A 654 67.23 -21.14 36.55
N GLN A 655 67.20 -20.68 35.29
CA GLN A 655 68.32 -19.95 34.70
C GLN A 655 68.63 -18.65 35.44
N ARG A 656 67.61 -17.87 35.83
CA ARG A 656 67.78 -16.67 36.67
C ARG A 656 68.43 -17.02 38.01
N ALA A 657 67.98 -18.07 38.69
CA ALA A 657 68.53 -18.50 39.96
C ALA A 657 70.01 -18.91 39.85
N VAL A 658 70.39 -19.64 38.80
CA VAL A 658 71.78 -20.01 38.52
C VAL A 658 72.63 -18.77 38.26
N LEU A 659 72.15 -17.82 37.44
CA LEU A 659 72.88 -16.59 37.13
C LEU A 659 73.04 -15.68 38.36
N ALA A 660 71.99 -15.52 39.17
CA ALA A 660 72.02 -14.73 40.40
C ALA A 660 72.95 -15.37 41.45
N GLY A 661 72.85 -16.69 41.63
CA GLY A 661 73.71 -17.44 42.55
C GLY A 661 75.18 -17.38 42.16
N ALA A 662 75.50 -17.61 40.88
CA ALA A 662 76.86 -17.48 40.36
C ALA A 662 77.39 -16.04 40.54
N THR A 663 76.57 -15.03 40.26
CA THR A 663 76.96 -13.62 40.42
C THR A 663 77.31 -13.31 41.88
N ALA A 664 76.50 -13.77 42.83
CA ALA A 664 76.75 -13.55 44.26
C ALA A 664 78.01 -14.27 44.74
N VAL A 665 78.17 -15.55 44.39
CA VAL A 665 79.33 -16.37 44.82
C VAL A 665 80.64 -15.83 44.25
N TYR A 666 80.69 -15.57 42.94
CA TYR A 666 81.92 -15.05 42.32
C TYR A 666 82.26 -13.65 42.81
N SER A 667 81.26 -12.78 43.03
CA SER A 667 81.52 -11.44 43.57
C SER A 667 82.11 -11.54 44.97
N GLN A 668 81.56 -12.44 45.81
CA GLN A 668 82.05 -12.66 47.16
C GLN A 668 83.49 -13.20 47.18
N PHE A 669 83.81 -14.17 46.31
CA PHE A 669 85.18 -14.68 46.16
C PHE A 669 86.17 -13.62 45.70
N ILE A 670 85.77 -12.73 44.77
CA ILE A 670 86.63 -11.62 44.35
C ILE A 670 86.89 -10.66 45.52
N THR A 671 85.88 -10.31 46.31
CA THR A 671 86.08 -9.47 47.51
C THR A 671 86.99 -10.12 48.55
N GLN A 672 86.89 -11.44 48.77
CA GLN A 672 87.76 -12.15 49.70
C GLN A 672 89.21 -12.20 49.22
N LEU A 673 89.42 -12.40 47.92
CA LEU A 673 90.75 -12.42 47.30
C LEU A 673 91.38 -11.02 47.17
N ALA A 674 90.58 -9.96 47.15
CA ALA A 674 91.04 -8.57 47.10
C ALA A 674 91.38 -7.97 48.47
N ASP A 675 91.07 -8.67 49.56
CA ASP A 675 91.36 -8.24 50.93
C ASP A 675 92.78 -8.69 51.33
N GLU A 676 93.64 -7.77 51.76
CA GLU A 676 95.10 -7.97 51.88
C GLU A 676 95.53 -9.02 52.91
N ASN A 677 94.60 -9.51 53.74
CA ASN A 677 94.86 -10.46 54.82
C ASN A 677 94.57 -11.94 54.46
N GLN A 678 94.15 -12.27 53.23
CA GLN A 678 93.83 -13.64 52.81
C GLN A 678 94.44 -14.00 51.45
N SER A 679 95.74 -14.31 51.42
CA SER A 679 96.43 -14.83 50.23
C SER A 679 96.17 -16.33 50.01
N CYS A 680 94.92 -16.79 50.12
CA CYS A 680 94.55 -18.19 49.90
C CYS A 680 93.24 -18.34 49.12
N CYS A 681 93.08 -19.47 48.43
CA CYS A 681 91.90 -19.73 47.62
C CYS A 681 90.62 -19.85 48.50
N PRO A 682 89.52 -19.12 48.20
CA PRO A 682 88.32 -19.09 49.06
C PRO A 682 87.54 -20.41 49.09
N VAL A 683 87.88 -21.37 48.22
CA VAL A 683 87.24 -22.70 48.16
C VAL A 683 88.07 -23.75 48.88
N CYS A 684 89.34 -23.92 48.51
CA CYS A 684 90.21 -24.99 49.05
C CYS A 684 91.19 -24.50 50.13
N GLN A 685 91.18 -23.21 50.45
CA GLN A 685 92.04 -22.55 51.46
C GLN A 685 93.54 -22.72 51.22
N ARG A 686 93.94 -23.15 50.03
CA ARG A 686 95.34 -23.26 49.63
C ARG A 686 95.94 -21.87 49.46
N VAL A 687 97.02 -21.59 50.17
CA VAL A 687 97.77 -20.33 50.07
C VAL A 687 98.37 -20.22 48.67
N PHE A 688 98.19 -19.07 48.01
CA PHE A 688 98.83 -18.77 46.72
C PHE A 688 100.31 -18.53 46.95
N GLN A 689 101.17 -19.23 46.19
CA GLN A 689 102.62 -19.17 46.42
C GLN A 689 103.24 -17.91 45.84
N THR A 690 102.56 -17.27 44.87
CA THR A 690 102.98 -16.03 44.24
C THR A 690 101.79 -15.09 44.05
N GLU A 691 102.06 -13.78 44.07
CA GLU A 691 101.05 -12.75 43.81
C GLU A 691 100.48 -12.85 42.37
N ALA A 692 101.26 -13.38 41.43
CA ALA A 692 100.81 -13.63 40.07
C ALA A 692 99.67 -14.66 40.02
N GLU A 693 99.78 -15.75 40.79
CA GLU A 693 98.70 -16.75 40.88
C GLU A 693 97.41 -16.16 41.47
N LEU A 694 97.52 -15.26 42.45
CA LEU A 694 96.37 -14.56 43.03
C LEU A 694 95.68 -13.67 42.00
N GLN A 695 96.45 -12.85 41.26
CA GLN A 695 95.89 -11.95 40.25
C GLN A 695 95.29 -12.70 39.04
N ASP A 696 95.89 -13.83 38.63
CA ASP A 696 95.33 -14.66 37.56
C ASP A 696 93.97 -15.24 37.94
N VAL A 697 93.80 -15.68 39.20
CA VAL A 697 92.51 -16.17 39.70
C VAL A 697 91.48 -15.04 39.79
N ILE A 698 91.86 -13.86 40.31
CA ILE A 698 90.97 -12.69 40.35
C ILE A 698 90.52 -12.31 38.93
N SER A 699 91.44 -12.30 37.97
CA SER A 699 91.15 -11.99 36.56
C SER A 699 90.22 -13.02 35.92
N ASP A 700 90.42 -14.32 36.17
CA ASP A 700 89.52 -15.39 35.69
C ASP A 700 88.10 -15.21 36.26
N LEU A 701 87.97 -14.95 37.57
CA LEU A 701 86.68 -14.72 38.21
C LEU A 701 85.99 -13.44 37.71
N GLN A 702 86.74 -12.34 37.52
CA GLN A 702 86.23 -11.09 36.95
C GLN A 702 85.77 -11.27 35.49
N SER A 703 86.51 -12.04 34.68
CA SER A 703 86.13 -12.33 33.30
C SER A 703 84.82 -13.12 33.21
N LYS A 704 84.61 -14.06 34.14
CA LYS A 704 83.37 -14.86 34.25
C LYS A 704 82.17 -14.02 34.69
N LEU A 705 82.39 -12.96 35.46
CA LEU A 705 81.35 -12.02 35.90
C LEU A 705 81.00 -10.92 34.90
N ARG A 706 81.84 -10.63 33.91
CA ARG A 706 81.67 -9.48 33.01
C ARG A 706 80.34 -9.45 32.25
N LEU A 707 79.81 -10.61 31.85
CA LEU A 707 78.56 -10.73 31.07
C LEU A 707 77.36 -11.23 31.90
N ALA A 708 77.55 -11.52 33.19
CA ALA A 708 76.50 -12.10 34.04
C ALA A 708 75.38 -11.10 34.40
N PRO A 709 75.66 -9.81 34.74
CA PRO A 709 74.61 -8.83 35.07
C PRO A 709 73.65 -8.54 33.91
N ASP A 710 74.18 -8.39 32.70
CA ASP A 710 73.36 -8.12 31.50
C ASP A 710 72.48 -9.31 31.14
N LYS A 711 73.03 -10.53 31.21
CA LYS A 711 72.25 -11.76 31.03
C LYS A 711 71.19 -11.93 32.12
N LEU A 712 71.51 -11.62 33.37
CA LEU A 712 70.55 -11.67 34.48
C LEU A 712 69.38 -10.70 34.24
N LYS A 713 69.66 -9.45 33.85
CA LYS A 713 68.65 -8.44 33.54
C LYS A 713 67.78 -8.82 32.33
N SER A 714 68.39 -9.40 31.29
CA SER A 714 67.66 -9.95 30.14
C SER A 714 66.72 -11.09 30.56
N THR A 715 67.23 -12.08 31.29
CA THR A 715 66.44 -13.23 31.78
C THR A 715 65.33 -12.80 32.73
N GLU A 716 65.54 -11.79 33.59
CA GLU A 716 64.49 -11.22 34.44
C GLU A 716 63.40 -10.50 33.65
N SER A 717 63.77 -9.75 32.61
CA SER A 717 62.80 -9.10 31.74
C SER A 717 61.96 -10.12 30.95
N GLU A 718 62.58 -11.21 30.51
CA GLU A 718 61.90 -12.29 29.79
C GLU A 718 61.01 -13.12 30.72
N LEU A 719 61.46 -13.40 31.94
CA LEU A 719 60.65 -14.05 32.97
C LEU A 719 59.39 -13.22 33.28
N LYS A 720 59.54 -11.92 33.54
CA LYS A 720 58.40 -11.01 33.77
C LYS A 720 57.43 -10.98 32.59
N ARG A 721 57.95 -10.99 31.35
CA ARG A 721 57.11 -11.03 30.14
C ARG A 721 56.31 -12.33 30.05
N ARG A 722 56.93 -13.47 30.35
CA ARG A 722 56.26 -14.79 30.33
C ARG A 722 55.25 -14.95 31.47
N GLU A 723 55.58 -14.51 32.68
CA GLU A 723 54.67 -14.49 33.83
C GLU A 723 53.43 -13.64 33.55
N LYS A 724 53.61 -12.44 32.99
CA LYS A 724 52.50 -11.59 32.57
C LYS A 724 51.59 -12.28 31.56
N ARG A 725 52.18 -12.95 30.54
CA ARG A 725 51.41 -13.72 29.55
C ARG A 725 50.64 -14.89 30.17
N ARG A 726 51.23 -15.57 31.17
CA ARG A 726 50.54 -16.65 31.92
C ARG A 726 49.34 -16.10 32.68
N ASP A 727 49.49 -14.97 33.34
CA ASP A 727 48.40 -14.36 34.11
C ASP A 727 47.26 -13.89 33.19
N GLU A 728 47.60 -13.33 32.03
CA GLU A 728 46.66 -13.02 30.95
C GLU A 728 45.92 -14.28 30.47
N MET A 729 46.62 -15.39 30.18
CA MET A 729 45.97 -16.65 29.81
C MET A 729 45.08 -17.19 30.94
N MET A 730 45.55 -17.23 32.18
CA MET A 730 44.76 -17.74 33.33
C MET A 730 43.46 -16.98 33.54
N SER A 731 43.44 -15.68 33.26
CA SER A 731 42.22 -14.86 33.33
C SER A 731 41.12 -15.27 32.32
N LEU A 732 41.48 -16.01 31.27
CA LEU A 732 40.57 -16.47 30.21
C LEU A 732 40.00 -17.87 30.47
N LYS A 733 40.45 -18.59 31.50
CA LYS A 733 39.94 -19.93 31.84
C LYS A 733 38.42 -19.98 32.11
N PRO A 734 37.81 -19.01 32.82
CA PRO A 734 36.34 -18.97 32.97
C PRO A 734 35.62 -18.77 31.64
N ILE A 735 36.19 -17.95 30.74
CA ILE A 735 35.63 -17.68 29.41
C ILE A 735 35.60 -18.97 28.58
N ARG A 736 36.64 -19.81 28.67
CA ARG A 736 36.68 -21.13 28.01
C ARG A 736 35.56 -22.06 28.48
N GLN A 737 35.26 -22.09 29.79
CA GLN A 737 34.16 -22.90 30.33
C GLN A 737 32.80 -22.42 29.81
N THR A 738 32.56 -21.11 29.84
CA THR A 738 31.34 -20.53 29.26
C THR A 738 31.23 -20.80 27.76
N LEU A 739 32.35 -20.86 27.03
CA LEU A 739 32.37 -21.17 25.60
C LEU A 739 31.93 -22.63 25.33
N VAL A 740 32.35 -23.59 26.16
CA VAL A 740 31.88 -24.99 26.08
C VAL A 740 30.38 -25.05 26.33
N GLU A 741 29.89 -24.42 27.40
CA GLU A 741 28.46 -24.40 27.74
C GLU A 741 27.61 -23.78 26.62
N LEU A 742 28.09 -22.68 26.03
CA LEU A 742 27.42 -22.03 24.90
C LEU A 742 27.36 -22.93 23.66
N LYS A 743 28.47 -23.61 23.35
CA LYS A 743 28.62 -24.41 22.11
C LYS A 743 27.93 -25.76 22.18
N GLU A 744 27.99 -26.42 23.33
CA GLU A 744 27.50 -27.80 23.50
C GLU A 744 26.06 -27.87 24.04
N ASN A 745 25.60 -26.87 24.80
CA ASN A 745 24.28 -26.91 25.44
C ASN A 745 23.35 -25.79 24.96
N ASP A 746 23.66 -24.52 25.24
CA ASP A 746 22.72 -23.40 25.08
C ASP A 746 22.27 -23.21 23.62
N ILE A 747 23.22 -23.14 22.68
CA ILE A 747 22.93 -22.91 21.26
C ILE A 747 22.18 -24.10 20.64
N PRO A 748 22.59 -25.36 20.83
CA PRO A 748 21.83 -26.54 20.39
C PRO A 748 20.39 -26.59 20.95
N ASP A 749 20.19 -26.29 22.23
CA ASP A 749 18.87 -26.29 22.86
C ASP A 749 17.95 -25.21 22.30
N LEU A 750 18.49 -24.00 22.08
CA LEU A 750 17.74 -22.91 21.44
C LEU A 750 17.39 -23.26 19.98
N ARG A 751 18.30 -23.91 19.23
CA ARG A 751 18.02 -24.40 17.87
C ARG A 751 16.91 -25.46 17.86
N LYS A 752 16.90 -26.39 18.81
CA LYS A 752 15.84 -27.39 18.96
C LYS A 752 14.50 -26.75 19.32
N LYS A 753 14.48 -25.78 20.23
CA LYS A 753 13.27 -25.00 20.57
C LYS A 753 12.75 -24.24 19.35
N LEU A 754 13.63 -23.60 18.58
CA LEU A 754 13.28 -22.89 17.35
C LEU A 754 12.67 -23.83 16.30
N GLN A 755 13.20 -25.04 16.16
CA GLN A 755 12.65 -26.06 15.25
C GLN A 755 11.22 -26.48 15.66
N ASN A 756 10.97 -26.70 16.96
CA ASN A 756 9.64 -27.03 17.46
C ASN A 756 8.63 -25.91 17.19
N VAL A 757 8.98 -24.66 17.51
CA VAL A 757 8.11 -23.50 17.27
C VAL A 757 7.83 -23.32 15.77
N ASN A 758 8.81 -23.53 14.89
CA ASN A 758 8.58 -23.48 13.45
C ASN A 758 7.60 -24.58 12.98
N ARG A 759 7.65 -25.78 13.55
CA ARG A 759 6.69 -26.85 13.26
C ARG A 759 5.28 -26.49 13.72
N ASP A 760 5.15 -25.91 14.91
CA ASP A 760 3.85 -25.44 15.42
C ASP A 760 3.27 -24.32 14.54
N ILE A 761 4.10 -23.39 14.07
CA ILE A 761 3.70 -22.35 13.11
C ILE A 761 3.18 -22.97 11.80
N GLN A 762 3.86 -24.00 11.27
CA GLN A 762 3.41 -24.67 10.05
C GLN A 762 2.08 -25.39 10.25
N ARG A 763 1.89 -26.08 11.38
CA ARG A 763 0.62 -26.72 11.73
C ARG A 763 -0.51 -25.69 11.83
N LEU A 764 -0.31 -24.62 12.60
CA LEU A 764 -1.30 -23.56 12.79
C LEU A 764 -1.69 -22.87 11.48
N LYS A 765 -0.74 -22.69 10.55
CA LYS A 765 -1.04 -22.17 9.21
C LYS A 765 -1.93 -23.11 8.40
N GLY A 766 -1.68 -24.42 8.45
CA GLY A 766 -2.55 -25.42 7.83
C GLY A 766 -3.96 -25.40 8.43
N ASP A 767 -4.07 -25.39 9.76
CA ASP A 767 -5.36 -25.34 10.45
C ASP A 767 -6.16 -24.05 10.12
N ILE A 768 -5.47 -22.91 9.96
CA ILE A 768 -6.10 -21.65 9.52
C ILE A 768 -6.61 -21.77 8.09
N GLU A 769 -5.81 -22.30 7.16
CA GLU A 769 -6.21 -22.50 5.76
C GLU A 769 -7.43 -23.43 5.63
N GLU A 770 -7.52 -24.47 6.47
CA GLU A 770 -8.70 -25.34 6.55
C GLU A 770 -9.96 -24.60 7.04
N GLN A 771 -9.84 -23.75 8.07
CA GLN A 771 -10.98 -22.98 8.57
C GLN A 771 -11.38 -21.84 7.61
N ASP A 772 -10.43 -21.20 6.93
CA ASP A 772 -10.69 -20.19 5.90
C ASP A 772 -11.38 -20.79 4.68
N THR A 773 -11.00 -22.00 4.26
CA THR A 773 -11.67 -22.71 3.15
C THR A 773 -13.11 -23.09 3.53
N LEU A 774 -13.34 -23.57 4.76
CA LEU A 774 -14.70 -23.82 5.27
C LEU A 774 -15.54 -22.54 5.37
N LEU A 775 -14.93 -21.42 5.78
CA LEU A 775 -15.62 -20.13 5.80
C LEU A 775 -15.97 -19.66 4.38
N GLY A 776 -15.07 -19.89 3.42
CA GLY A 776 -15.25 -19.60 2.00
C GLY A 776 -16.34 -20.40 1.31
N THR A 777 -16.76 -21.55 1.85
CA THR A 777 -17.91 -22.31 1.34
C THR A 777 -19.23 -21.91 2.00
N VAL A 778 -19.24 -21.72 3.33
CA VAL A 778 -20.47 -21.44 4.09
C VAL A 778 -20.95 -20.00 3.93
N MET A 779 -20.04 -19.02 3.74
CA MET A 779 -20.43 -17.62 3.56
C MET A 779 -21.24 -17.34 2.27
N PRO A 780 -20.83 -17.83 1.08
CA PRO A 780 -21.63 -17.66 -0.14
C PRO A 780 -23.01 -18.30 -0.07
N GLU A 781 -23.14 -19.47 0.58
CA GLU A 781 -24.43 -20.13 0.82
C GLU A 781 -25.38 -19.24 1.64
N GLU A 782 -24.85 -18.58 2.67
CA GLU A 782 -25.60 -17.66 3.54
C GLU A 782 -25.97 -16.36 2.84
N GLU A 783 -25.06 -15.78 2.06
CA GLU A 783 -25.29 -14.54 1.30
C GLU A 783 -26.34 -14.74 0.20
N SER A 784 -26.27 -15.85 -0.54
CA SER A 784 -27.26 -16.22 -1.54
C SER A 784 -28.66 -16.41 -0.92
N ALA A 785 -28.77 -17.13 0.20
CA ALA A 785 -30.03 -17.28 0.92
C ALA A 785 -30.56 -15.95 1.49
N LYS A 786 -29.69 -15.05 1.96
CA LYS A 786 -30.06 -13.69 2.42
C LYS A 786 -30.61 -12.82 1.30
N ALA A 787 -30.01 -12.88 0.11
CA ALA A 787 -30.48 -12.13 -1.05
C ALA A 787 -31.93 -12.50 -1.42
N CYS A 788 -32.29 -13.78 -1.27
CA CYS A 788 -33.64 -14.28 -1.50
C CYS A 788 -34.68 -13.85 -0.44
N LEU A 789 -34.25 -13.46 0.77
CA LEU A 789 -35.15 -13.14 1.89
C LEU A 789 -36.05 -11.92 1.61
N GLN A 790 -35.53 -10.89 0.94
CA GLN A 790 -36.32 -9.71 0.58
C GLN A 790 -37.44 -10.07 -0.40
N ASP A 791 -37.13 -10.85 -1.43
CA ASP A 791 -38.10 -11.25 -2.45
C ASP A 791 -39.15 -12.21 -1.85
N ILE A 792 -38.77 -13.11 -0.95
CA ILE A 792 -39.72 -13.96 -0.20
C ILE A 792 -40.63 -13.13 0.73
N THR A 793 -40.09 -12.09 1.35
CA THR A 793 -40.89 -11.18 2.21
C THR A 793 -41.90 -10.39 1.36
N VAL A 794 -41.50 -9.94 0.17
CA VAL A 794 -42.40 -9.28 -0.79
C VAL A 794 -43.46 -10.28 -1.31
N MET A 795 -43.08 -11.52 -1.58
CA MET A 795 -44.02 -12.58 -1.98
C MET A 795 -45.08 -12.84 -0.90
N GLU A 796 -44.72 -12.91 0.39
CA GLU A 796 -45.69 -13.05 1.48
C GLU A 796 -46.67 -11.87 1.54
N ARG A 797 -46.18 -10.64 1.30
CA ARG A 797 -47.06 -9.46 1.19
C ARG A 797 -48.03 -9.60 0.03
N TYR A 798 -47.56 -9.98 -1.16
CA TYR A 798 -48.44 -10.21 -2.31
C TYR A 798 -49.44 -11.35 -2.08
N GLN A 799 -49.08 -12.41 -1.35
CA GLN A 799 -50.02 -13.48 -0.95
C GLN A 799 -51.07 -12.99 0.05
N THR A 800 -50.77 -11.94 0.82
CA THR A 800 -51.71 -11.32 1.77
C THR A 800 -52.64 -10.36 1.02
N ASP A 801 -52.09 -9.50 0.16
CA ASP A 801 -52.84 -8.62 -0.74
C ASP A 801 -53.80 -9.42 -1.64
N LEU A 802 -53.34 -10.54 -2.21
CA LEU A 802 -54.15 -11.41 -3.07
C LEU A 802 -55.40 -11.90 -2.34
N ARG A 803 -55.25 -12.31 -1.08
CA ARG A 803 -56.38 -12.74 -0.22
C ARG A 803 -57.37 -11.60 0.03
N ASP A 804 -56.89 -10.37 0.17
CA ASP A 804 -57.75 -9.20 0.33
C ASP A 804 -58.47 -8.79 -0.97
N VAL A 805 -57.79 -8.88 -2.12
CA VAL A 805 -58.41 -8.66 -3.45
C VAL A 805 -59.47 -9.72 -3.72
N GLU A 806 -59.19 -10.99 -3.42
CA GLU A 806 -60.18 -12.08 -3.54
C GLU A 806 -61.40 -11.86 -2.63
N ARG A 807 -61.19 -11.36 -1.41
CA ARG A 807 -62.29 -10.97 -0.50
C ARG A 807 -63.13 -9.82 -1.08
N LYS A 808 -62.49 -8.81 -1.68
CA LYS A 808 -63.18 -7.67 -2.34
C LYS A 808 -63.97 -8.10 -3.57
N ILE A 809 -63.43 -9.03 -4.38
CA ILE A 809 -64.14 -9.64 -5.50
C ILE A 809 -65.39 -10.37 -4.99
N ALA A 810 -65.26 -11.21 -3.95
CA ALA A 810 -66.38 -11.93 -3.34
C ALA A 810 -67.49 -11.01 -2.80
N GLN A 811 -67.15 -9.80 -2.33
CA GLN A 811 -68.11 -8.80 -1.85
C GLN A 811 -68.87 -8.07 -2.98
N GLN A 812 -68.30 -7.95 -4.18
CA GLN A 812 -68.94 -7.28 -5.32
C GLN A 812 -69.78 -8.24 -6.18
N THR A 813 -69.46 -9.54 -6.15
CA THR A 813 -70.20 -10.61 -6.85
C THR A 813 -71.73 -10.60 -6.64
N PRO A 814 -72.29 -10.44 -5.42
CA PRO A 814 -73.73 -10.44 -5.22
C PRO A 814 -74.45 -9.18 -5.75
N LYS A 815 -73.74 -8.07 -6.05
CA LYS A 815 -74.35 -6.84 -6.62
C LYS A 815 -74.63 -6.92 -8.12
N LEU A 816 -74.14 -7.97 -8.79
CA LEU A 816 -74.34 -8.23 -10.21
C LEU A 816 -75.42 -9.29 -10.49
N GLN A 817 -76.04 -9.87 -9.45
CA GLN A 817 -77.17 -10.79 -9.60
C GLN A 817 -78.50 -10.02 -9.66
N GLY A 818 -79.17 -10.08 -10.81
CA GLY A 818 -80.53 -9.55 -10.98
C GLY A 818 -80.71 -8.45 -12.04
N VAL A 819 -79.78 -8.26 -12.98
CA VAL A 819 -79.96 -7.31 -14.10
C VAL A 819 -80.59 -8.02 -15.30
N ASP A 820 -81.76 -7.53 -15.72
CA ASP A 820 -82.54 -8.01 -16.86
C ASP A 820 -81.92 -7.52 -18.19
N LEU A 821 -81.39 -8.44 -18.97
CA LEU A 821 -80.59 -8.25 -20.20
C LEU A 821 -81.46 -8.30 -21.48
N SER A 822 -82.72 -7.87 -21.42
CA SER A 822 -83.68 -8.06 -22.51
C SER A 822 -83.54 -7.09 -23.70
N ARG A 823 -82.61 -6.11 -23.66
CA ARG A 823 -82.12 -5.34 -24.83
C ARG A 823 -80.60 -5.18 -24.79
N THR A 824 -79.91 -5.57 -25.85
CA THR A 824 -78.43 -5.59 -25.90
C THR A 824 -77.84 -4.28 -26.45
N VAL A 825 -76.65 -3.90 -25.98
CA VAL A 825 -75.86 -2.76 -26.51
C VAL A 825 -75.72 -2.84 -28.03
N GLN A 826 -75.64 -4.05 -28.58
CA GLN A 826 -75.63 -4.26 -30.03
C GLN A 826 -76.94 -3.91 -30.73
N GLN A 827 -78.12 -4.16 -30.16
CA GLN A 827 -79.40 -3.76 -30.78
C GLN A 827 -79.55 -2.23 -30.84
N VAL A 828 -79.20 -1.52 -29.77
CA VAL A 828 -79.22 -0.04 -29.72
C VAL A 828 -78.15 0.55 -30.64
N ASN A 829 -76.98 -0.09 -30.73
CA ASN A 829 -75.91 0.34 -31.63
C ASN A 829 -76.21 0.02 -33.10
N GLN A 830 -77.00 -1.02 -33.39
CA GLN A 830 -77.43 -1.38 -34.74
C GLN A 830 -78.53 -0.45 -35.25
N GLU A 831 -79.51 -0.07 -34.43
CA GLU A 831 -80.45 1.01 -34.76
C GLU A 831 -79.73 2.36 -34.96
N LYS A 832 -78.70 2.65 -34.15
CA LYS A 832 -77.83 3.82 -34.34
C LYS A 832 -77.08 3.73 -35.67
N LEU A 833 -76.51 2.57 -36.02
CA LEU A 833 -75.78 2.36 -37.27
C LEU A 833 -76.71 2.47 -38.49
N GLU A 834 -77.95 1.99 -38.43
CA GLU A 834 -78.92 2.11 -39.53
C GLU A 834 -79.35 3.57 -39.75
N LYS A 835 -79.64 4.31 -38.68
CA LYS A 835 -79.96 5.75 -38.78
C LYS A 835 -78.74 6.58 -39.20
N LYS A 836 -77.53 6.17 -38.80
CA LYS A 836 -76.27 6.76 -39.26
C LYS A 836 -75.96 6.45 -40.73
N HIS A 837 -76.25 5.23 -41.19
CA HIS A 837 -76.05 4.85 -42.60
C HIS A 837 -76.99 5.61 -43.55
N LEU A 838 -78.24 5.87 -43.14
CA LEU A 838 -79.14 6.78 -43.87
C LEU A 838 -78.61 8.22 -43.90
N TRP A 839 -78.01 8.69 -42.81
CA TRP A 839 -77.32 9.99 -42.76
C TRP A 839 -76.09 10.02 -43.68
N ASP A 840 -75.35 8.92 -43.76
CA ASP A 840 -74.18 8.77 -44.64
C ASP A 840 -74.60 8.72 -46.12
N ILE A 841 -75.73 8.09 -46.48
CA ILE A 841 -76.26 8.08 -47.87
C ILE A 841 -76.69 9.49 -48.31
N VAL A 842 -77.41 10.23 -47.46
CA VAL A 842 -77.83 11.61 -47.75
C VAL A 842 -76.61 12.52 -47.86
N THR A 843 -75.59 12.32 -47.02
CA THR A 843 -74.30 13.03 -47.10
C THR A 843 -73.53 12.65 -48.37
N GLY A 844 -73.51 11.37 -48.76
CA GLY A 844 -72.85 10.90 -49.98
C GLY A 844 -73.48 11.39 -51.27
N LYS A 845 -74.80 11.61 -51.32
CA LYS A 845 -75.47 12.25 -52.47
C LYS A 845 -75.13 13.74 -52.60
N ILE A 846 -74.96 14.45 -51.48
CA ILE A 846 -74.44 15.83 -51.46
C ILE A 846 -73.01 15.86 -52.01
N GLU A 847 -72.16 14.94 -51.55
CA GLU A 847 -70.75 14.85 -51.97
C GLU A 847 -70.61 14.45 -53.45
N LEU A 848 -71.46 13.56 -53.97
CA LEU A 848 -71.44 13.16 -55.40
C LEU A 848 -71.79 14.33 -56.33
N ASN A 849 -72.82 15.11 -56.00
CA ASN A 849 -73.21 16.28 -56.78
C ASN A 849 -72.17 17.43 -56.66
N GLN A 850 -71.48 17.54 -55.52
CA GLN A 850 -70.31 18.41 -55.38
C GLN A 850 -69.11 17.93 -56.20
N LYS A 851 -68.90 16.61 -56.29
CA LYS A 851 -67.80 16.00 -57.03
C LYS A 851 -67.97 16.12 -58.55
N LEU A 852 -69.18 15.97 -59.09
CA LEU A 852 -69.48 16.18 -60.51
C LEU A 852 -69.27 17.65 -60.96
N LYS A 853 -69.58 18.61 -60.07
CA LYS A 853 -69.23 20.02 -60.26
C LYS A 853 -67.71 20.23 -60.25
N GLN A 854 -67.02 19.58 -59.31
CA GLN A 854 -65.57 19.66 -59.16
C GLN A 854 -64.81 19.02 -60.34
N ASP A 855 -65.29 17.89 -60.89
CA ASP A 855 -64.63 17.16 -61.97
C ASP A 855 -64.68 17.92 -63.31
N GLN A 856 -65.78 18.61 -63.61
CA GLN A 856 -65.88 19.49 -64.78
C GLN A 856 -64.95 20.72 -64.67
N GLN A 857 -64.69 21.19 -63.44
CA GLN A 857 -63.70 22.26 -63.18
C GLN A 857 -62.24 21.74 -63.19
N ASN A 858 -62.00 20.52 -62.72
CA ASN A 858 -60.68 19.90 -62.65
C ASN A 858 -60.12 19.54 -64.03
N GLN A 859 -60.95 19.13 -65.00
CA GLN A 859 -60.50 18.78 -66.35
C GLN A 859 -59.94 20.00 -67.12
N ILE A 860 -60.57 21.16 -66.97
CA ILE A 860 -60.06 22.44 -67.50
C ILE A 860 -58.77 22.86 -66.77
N GLN A 861 -58.66 22.59 -65.47
CA GLN A 861 -57.49 22.95 -64.67
C GLN A 861 -56.28 22.04 -64.93
N HIS A 862 -56.48 20.76 -65.26
CA HIS A 862 -55.43 19.81 -65.63
C HIS A 862 -54.75 20.19 -66.95
N LEU A 863 -55.52 20.51 -67.99
CA LEU A 863 -54.97 20.96 -69.28
C LEU A 863 -54.22 22.30 -69.16
N LYS A 864 -54.59 23.16 -68.19
CA LYS A 864 -53.82 24.35 -67.81
C LYS A 864 -52.50 24.04 -67.08
N SER A 865 -52.45 22.97 -66.28
CA SER A 865 -51.22 22.60 -65.55
C SER A 865 -50.16 22.05 -66.49
N THR A 866 -50.53 21.20 -67.45
CA THR A 866 -49.59 20.54 -68.38
C THR A 866 -48.86 21.55 -69.28
N VAL A 867 -49.55 22.60 -69.74
CA VAL A 867 -48.93 23.71 -70.49
C VAL A 867 -47.95 24.53 -69.62
N ASN A 868 -48.21 24.64 -68.32
CA ASN A 868 -47.36 25.37 -67.39
C ASN A 868 -46.14 24.55 -66.93
N GLU A 869 -46.27 23.23 -66.81
CA GLU A 869 -45.19 22.30 -66.45
C GLU A 869 -44.09 22.28 -67.52
N LEU A 870 -44.45 22.16 -68.80
CA LEU A 870 -43.50 22.21 -69.92
C LEU A 870 -42.78 23.58 -70.04
N LYS A 871 -43.43 24.68 -69.64
CA LYS A 871 -42.77 26.00 -69.54
C LYS A 871 -41.80 26.08 -68.35
N ALA A 872 -42.15 25.47 -67.23
CA ALA A 872 -41.33 25.48 -66.02
C ALA A 872 -40.03 24.71 -66.20
N GLU A 873 -40.07 23.56 -66.87
CA GLU A 873 -38.88 22.71 -67.11
C GLU A 873 -37.84 23.42 -68.00
N LYS A 874 -38.30 24.15 -69.03
CA LYS A 874 -37.42 24.99 -69.87
C LYS A 874 -36.74 26.12 -69.07
N LEU A 875 -37.48 26.78 -68.19
CA LEU A 875 -36.95 27.83 -67.31
C LEU A 875 -35.94 27.28 -66.31
N GLN A 876 -36.17 26.07 -65.78
CA GLN A 876 -35.31 25.41 -64.79
C GLN A 876 -33.92 25.10 -65.36
N ILE A 877 -33.81 24.59 -66.59
CA ILE A 877 -32.50 24.29 -67.22
C ILE A 877 -31.73 25.58 -67.57
N SER A 878 -32.42 26.70 -67.83
CA SER A 878 -31.74 27.99 -68.01
C SER A 878 -31.16 28.55 -66.69
N SER A 879 -31.81 28.27 -65.55
CA SER A 879 -31.38 28.72 -64.22
C SER A 879 -30.14 27.99 -63.70
N SER A 880 -29.94 26.73 -64.09
CA SER A 880 -28.76 25.94 -63.69
C SER A 880 -27.46 26.41 -64.34
N MET A 881 -27.52 27.06 -65.51
CA MET A 881 -26.37 27.70 -66.17
C MET A 881 -25.86 28.94 -65.41
N GLN A 882 -26.75 29.79 -64.89
CA GLN A 882 -26.35 30.94 -64.04
C GLN A 882 -25.74 30.50 -62.70
N ARG A 883 -26.21 29.38 -62.13
CA ARG A 883 -25.71 28.82 -60.88
C ARG A 883 -24.24 28.36 -60.98
N ARG A 884 -23.78 27.95 -62.16
CA ARG A 884 -22.39 27.54 -62.39
C ARG A 884 -21.41 28.68 -62.17
N GLN A 885 -21.73 29.87 -62.70
CA GLN A 885 -20.86 31.05 -62.60
C GLN A 885 -20.70 31.52 -61.14
N GLN A 886 -21.77 31.42 -60.35
CA GLN A 886 -21.75 31.75 -58.91
C GLN A 886 -20.89 30.76 -58.09
N LEU A 887 -20.90 29.47 -58.46
CA LEU A 887 -20.10 28.45 -57.79
C LEU A 887 -18.58 28.61 -58.06
N GLU A 888 -18.20 29.09 -59.24
CA GLU A 888 -16.79 29.40 -59.56
C GLU A 888 -16.23 30.56 -58.72
N GLU A 889 -17.00 31.63 -58.54
CA GLU A 889 -16.61 32.78 -57.69
C GLU A 889 -16.45 32.35 -56.21
N GLN A 890 -17.38 31.54 -55.70
CA GLN A 890 -17.33 31.00 -54.33
C GLN A 890 -16.11 30.11 -54.10
N ALA A 891 -15.67 29.34 -55.10
CA ALA A 891 -14.48 28.49 -54.99
C ALA A 891 -13.20 29.32 -54.80
N VAL A 892 -13.08 30.47 -55.47
CA VAL A 892 -11.90 31.36 -55.33
C VAL A 892 -11.86 32.01 -53.94
N GLU A 893 -13.00 32.53 -53.47
CA GLU A 893 -13.11 33.17 -52.15
C GLU A 893 -12.72 32.20 -51.01
N LEU A 894 -13.31 30.99 -51.00
CA LEU A 894 -13.01 29.94 -50.02
C LEU A 894 -11.53 29.53 -50.03
N SER A 895 -10.87 29.54 -51.19
CA SER A 895 -9.44 29.20 -51.30
C SER A 895 -8.54 30.24 -50.62
N THR A 896 -8.86 31.53 -50.78
CA THR A 896 -8.11 32.62 -50.15
C THR A 896 -8.25 32.65 -48.62
N GLU A 897 -9.45 32.37 -48.10
CA GLU A 897 -9.69 32.26 -46.66
C GLU A 897 -8.88 31.12 -46.02
N VAL A 898 -8.83 29.94 -46.67
CA VAL A 898 -8.05 28.79 -46.19
C VAL A 898 -6.56 29.11 -46.09
N GLN A 899 -6.00 29.88 -47.03
CA GLN A 899 -4.59 30.30 -46.99
C GLN A 899 -4.32 31.29 -45.85
N SER A 900 -5.23 32.23 -45.60
CA SER A 900 -5.08 33.20 -44.49
C SER A 900 -5.08 32.50 -43.12
N LEU A 901 -6.01 31.56 -42.89
CA LEU A 901 -6.11 30.78 -41.65
C LEU A 901 -4.86 29.92 -41.41
N CYS A 902 -4.28 29.35 -42.47
CA CYS A 902 -3.00 28.61 -42.42
C CYS A 902 -1.87 29.44 -41.80
N ARG A 903 -1.77 30.71 -42.18
CA ARG A 903 -0.71 31.62 -41.70
C ARG A 903 -0.91 31.98 -40.22
N GLU A 904 -2.12 32.33 -39.84
CA GLU A 904 -2.44 32.71 -38.45
C GLU A 904 -2.25 31.54 -37.46
N ILE A 905 -2.56 30.31 -37.88
CA ILE A 905 -2.29 29.09 -37.08
C ILE A 905 -0.78 28.91 -36.86
N LYS A 906 0.05 29.20 -37.87
CA LYS A 906 1.50 29.06 -37.76
C LYS A 906 2.10 30.08 -36.79
N GLU A 907 1.71 31.35 -36.89
CA GLU A 907 2.16 32.43 -36.00
C GLU A 907 1.78 32.15 -34.53
N ALA A 908 0.57 31.63 -34.28
CA ALA A 908 0.13 31.25 -32.93
C ALA A 908 0.90 30.04 -32.36
N LYS A 909 1.27 29.06 -33.19
CA LYS A 909 2.10 27.91 -32.78
C LYS A 909 3.52 28.31 -32.38
N GLU A 910 4.12 29.27 -33.07
CA GLU A 910 5.47 29.76 -32.77
C GLU A 910 5.54 30.48 -31.41
N GLN A 911 4.43 31.08 -30.95
CA GLN A 911 4.35 31.75 -29.64
C GLN A 911 4.19 30.80 -28.44
N ILE A 912 3.78 29.54 -28.64
CA ILE A 912 3.57 28.57 -27.56
C ILE A 912 4.89 28.08 -26.95
N PHE A 913 5.91 27.84 -27.79
CA PHE A 913 7.20 27.30 -27.37
C PHE A 913 7.91 28.11 -26.25
N PRO A 914 8.04 29.45 -26.33
CA PRO A 914 8.63 30.22 -25.23
C PRO A 914 7.77 30.17 -23.96
N LEU A 915 6.43 30.09 -24.07
CA LEU A 915 5.55 29.97 -22.90
C LEU A 915 5.73 28.63 -22.18
N GLU A 916 5.91 27.54 -22.92
CA GLU A 916 6.19 26.20 -22.36
C GLU A 916 7.50 26.19 -21.57
N THR A 917 8.58 26.73 -22.13
CA THR A 917 9.87 26.81 -21.42
C THR A 917 9.79 27.69 -20.16
N THR A 918 8.97 28.75 -20.14
CA THR A 918 8.75 29.54 -18.93
C THR A 918 7.89 28.83 -17.88
N LEU A 919 6.90 28.02 -18.31
CA LEU A 919 6.10 27.19 -17.40
C LEU A 919 6.96 26.13 -16.72
N GLU A 920 7.81 25.44 -17.47
CA GLU A 920 8.72 24.42 -16.91
C GLU A 920 9.66 25.01 -15.85
N LYS A 921 10.25 26.19 -16.11
CA LYS A 921 11.10 26.89 -15.15
C LYS A 921 10.36 27.29 -13.88
N LEU A 922 9.19 27.92 -14.00
CA LEU A 922 8.38 28.33 -12.84
C LEU A 922 7.86 27.13 -12.04
N GLN A 923 7.59 26.01 -12.72
CA GLN A 923 7.16 24.77 -12.08
C GLN A 923 8.30 24.12 -11.28
N GLN A 924 9.51 24.09 -11.84
CA GLN A 924 10.71 23.64 -11.14
C GLN A 924 11.05 24.52 -9.92
N GLU A 925 10.98 25.85 -10.06
CA GLU A 925 11.20 26.79 -8.95
C GLU A 925 10.17 26.61 -7.81
N LYS A 926 8.92 26.28 -8.16
CA LYS A 926 7.87 25.97 -7.18
C LYS A 926 8.16 24.65 -6.46
N GLU A 927 8.56 23.61 -7.18
CA GLU A 927 8.92 22.31 -6.60
C GLU A 927 10.12 22.44 -5.64
N ASP A 928 11.13 23.21 -6.00
CA ASP A 928 12.27 23.53 -5.13
C ASP A 928 11.85 24.28 -3.86
N LEU A 929 10.84 25.15 -3.96
CA LEU A 929 10.30 25.87 -2.80
C LEU A 929 9.49 24.95 -1.88
N ILE A 930 8.69 24.04 -2.43
CA ILE A 930 7.92 23.04 -1.67
C ILE A 930 8.86 22.07 -0.95
N THR A 931 9.92 21.59 -1.61
CA THR A 931 10.89 20.69 -0.98
C THR A 931 11.63 21.36 0.17
N LYS A 932 12.03 22.64 0.02
CA LYS A 932 12.61 23.45 1.11
C LYS A 932 11.62 23.66 2.26
N LYS A 933 10.37 24.02 1.97
CA LYS A 933 9.28 24.16 2.96
C LYS A 933 9.08 22.86 3.75
N ASN A 934 8.95 21.73 3.06
CA ASN A 934 8.71 20.43 3.69
C ASN A 934 9.89 19.98 4.56
N LYS A 935 11.13 20.19 4.11
CA LYS A 935 12.33 19.86 4.88
C LYS A 935 12.42 20.72 6.15
N SER A 936 12.17 22.03 6.04
CA SER A 936 12.19 22.92 7.19
C SER A 936 11.04 22.65 8.16
N ASN A 937 9.84 22.35 7.65
CA ASN A 937 8.69 22.00 8.49
C ASN A 937 8.94 20.75 9.32
N ARG A 938 9.45 19.68 8.69
CA ARG A 938 9.74 18.41 9.38
C ARG A 938 10.72 18.61 10.52
N VAL A 939 11.83 19.32 10.27
CA VAL A 939 12.84 19.57 11.30
C VAL A 939 12.26 20.34 12.50
N THR A 940 11.42 21.35 12.26
CA THR A 940 10.81 22.12 13.36
C THR A 940 9.70 21.34 14.06
N GLN A 941 8.90 20.57 13.32
CA GLN A 941 7.83 19.75 13.87
C GLN A 941 8.34 18.58 14.71
N ASP A 942 9.44 17.92 14.28
CA ASP A 942 10.08 16.85 15.03
C ASP A 942 10.63 17.36 16.36
N LYS A 943 11.24 18.56 16.38
CA LYS A 943 11.70 19.22 17.61
C LYS A 943 10.55 19.54 18.57
N ILE A 944 9.45 20.11 18.06
CA ILE A 944 8.24 20.41 18.86
C ILE A 944 7.62 19.13 19.41
N SER A 945 7.58 18.05 18.60
CA SER A 945 7.02 16.76 19.00
C SER A 945 7.83 16.10 20.12
N ASP A 946 9.16 16.07 20.01
CA ASP A 946 10.06 15.51 21.03
C ASP A 946 9.89 16.23 22.38
N ILE A 947 9.81 17.56 22.37
CA ILE A 947 9.56 18.36 23.58
C ILE A 947 8.18 18.04 24.17
N LYS A 948 7.12 17.99 23.35
CA LYS A 948 5.75 17.68 23.81
C LYS A 948 5.64 16.27 24.41
N GLU A 949 6.30 15.28 23.82
CA GLU A 949 6.30 13.91 24.32
C GLU A 949 6.97 13.81 25.70
N LYS A 950 8.14 14.44 25.86
CA LYS A 950 8.85 14.50 27.15
C LYS A 950 8.02 15.21 28.23
N VAL A 951 7.37 16.32 27.89
CA VAL A 951 6.45 17.03 28.81
C VAL A 951 5.26 16.14 29.22
N LYS A 952 4.67 15.41 28.27
CA LYS A 952 3.55 14.50 28.55
C LYS A 952 3.96 13.38 29.51
N ASN A 953 5.15 12.80 29.32
CA ASN A 953 5.67 11.75 30.19
C ASN A 953 5.93 12.27 31.61
N ILE A 954 6.51 13.47 31.74
CA ILE A 954 6.68 14.14 33.04
C ILE A 954 5.32 14.38 33.71
N HIS A 955 4.33 14.88 32.97
CA HIS A 955 2.99 15.14 33.51
C HIS A 955 2.28 13.85 33.97
N SER A 956 2.45 12.74 33.25
CA SER A 956 1.89 11.44 33.66
C SER A 956 2.41 11.00 35.03
N HIS A 957 3.72 11.10 35.24
CA HIS A 957 4.33 10.76 36.53
C HIS A 957 3.97 11.75 37.64
N VAL A 958 3.86 13.06 37.33
CA VAL A 958 3.35 14.05 38.29
C VAL A 958 1.95 13.69 38.75
N LYS A 959 1.06 13.29 37.84
CA LYS A 959 -0.31 12.88 38.19
C LYS A 959 -0.37 11.60 39.02
N GLU A 960 0.46 10.61 38.71
CA GLU A 960 0.56 9.38 39.52
C GLU A 960 1.08 9.66 40.94
N ILE A 961 2.02 10.60 41.08
CA ILE A 961 2.53 11.08 42.37
C ILE A 961 1.42 11.84 43.13
N GLU A 962 0.71 12.75 42.48
CA GLU A 962 -0.41 13.51 43.08
C GLU A 962 -1.54 12.59 43.54
N ASN A 963 -1.93 11.59 42.75
CA ASN A 963 -2.96 10.61 43.13
C ASN A 963 -2.56 9.84 44.41
N TYR A 964 -1.30 9.41 44.52
CA TYR A 964 -0.82 8.72 45.73
C TYR A 964 -0.91 9.60 46.98
N ILE A 965 -0.59 10.90 46.84
CA ILE A 965 -0.64 11.87 47.93
C ILE A 965 -2.09 12.22 48.30
N GLN A 966 -2.94 12.51 47.31
CA GLN A 966 -4.36 12.87 47.54
C GLN A 966 -5.18 11.73 48.14
N GLU A 967 -4.86 10.49 47.80
CA GLU A 967 -5.51 9.31 48.38
C GLU A 967 -5.04 9.00 49.82
N GLY A 968 -4.14 9.79 50.41
CA GLY A 968 -3.71 9.66 51.80
C GLY A 968 -3.02 8.33 52.11
N LYS A 969 -2.44 7.67 51.09
CA LYS A 969 -1.97 6.28 51.18
C LYS A 969 -0.84 6.07 52.17
N GLU A 970 0.00 7.07 52.36
CA GLU A 970 1.10 7.01 53.34
C GLU A 970 0.59 7.07 54.79
N GLU A 971 -0.39 7.94 55.06
CA GLU A 971 -1.05 8.03 56.36
C GLU A 971 -1.85 6.75 56.66
N TYR A 972 -2.54 6.22 55.66
CA TYR A 972 -3.26 4.95 55.76
C TYR A 972 -2.32 3.77 56.04
N LYS A 973 -1.14 3.75 55.41
CA LYS A 973 -0.10 2.75 55.68
C LYS A 973 0.39 2.83 57.13
N GLN A 974 0.75 4.02 57.61
CA GLN A 974 1.20 4.21 59.00
C GLN A 974 0.12 3.79 60.01
N GLN A 975 -1.14 4.12 59.73
CA GLN A 975 -2.27 3.68 60.55
C GLN A 975 -2.36 2.15 60.62
N LYS A 976 -2.28 1.46 59.47
CA LYS A 976 -2.32 -0.02 59.43
C LYS A 976 -1.11 -0.70 60.04
N GLU A 977 0.06 -0.07 59.99
CA GLU A 977 1.26 -0.56 60.69
C GLU A 977 1.13 -0.45 62.21
N SER A 978 0.53 0.65 62.70
CA SER A 978 0.24 0.81 64.13
C SER A 978 -0.82 -0.20 64.61
N GLU A 979 -1.90 -0.39 63.85
CA GLU A 979 -2.92 -1.41 64.15
C GLU A 979 -2.30 -2.82 64.21
N LEU A 980 -1.33 -3.14 63.33
CA LEU A 980 -0.65 -4.43 63.32
C LEU A 980 0.22 -4.65 64.57
N GLU A 981 0.93 -3.61 65.05
CA GLU A 981 1.70 -3.68 66.30
C GLU A 981 0.80 -3.86 67.53
N GLU A 982 -0.34 -3.16 67.58
CA GLU A 982 -1.33 -3.34 68.65
C GLU A 982 -1.90 -4.77 68.67
N ILE A 983 -2.26 -5.32 67.51
CA ILE A 983 -2.77 -6.71 67.41
C ILE A 983 -1.68 -7.73 67.79
N LYS A 984 -0.41 -7.49 67.45
CA LYS A 984 0.70 -8.37 67.89
C LYS A 984 0.82 -8.40 69.42
N ALA A 985 0.70 -7.26 70.09
CA ALA A 985 0.73 -7.19 71.54
C ALA A 985 -0.46 -7.94 72.15
N GLN A 986 -1.67 -7.75 71.60
CA GLN A 986 -2.89 -8.44 72.03
C GLN A 986 -2.82 -9.97 71.86
N VAL A 987 -2.20 -10.47 70.79
CA VAL A 987 -1.97 -11.93 70.60
C VAL A 987 -1.09 -12.49 71.73
N ALA A 988 0.02 -11.82 72.05
CA ALA A 988 0.96 -12.29 73.08
C ALA A 988 0.34 -12.26 74.49
N GLU A 989 -0.45 -11.22 74.79
CA GLU A 989 -1.18 -11.12 76.05
C GLU A 989 -2.24 -12.22 76.19
N CYS A 990 -2.98 -12.51 75.11
CA CYS A 990 -4.00 -13.55 75.09
C CYS A 990 -3.41 -14.97 75.25
N GLU A 991 -2.22 -15.25 74.70
CA GLU A 991 -1.52 -16.53 74.88
C GLU A 991 -1.08 -16.77 76.33
N ASN A 992 -0.54 -15.75 77.00
CA ASN A 992 -0.17 -15.82 78.42
C ASN A 992 -1.40 -16.03 79.33
N LEU A 993 -2.53 -15.39 79.00
CA LEU A 993 -3.77 -15.52 79.77
C LEU A 993 -4.33 -16.95 79.72
N LYS A 994 -4.24 -17.63 78.56
CA LYS A 994 -4.65 -19.04 78.42
C LYS A 994 -3.83 -19.98 79.30
N GLU A 995 -2.52 -19.77 79.40
CA GLU A 995 -1.64 -20.64 80.18
C GLU A 995 -1.96 -20.57 81.68
N ASN A 996 -2.26 -19.37 82.19
CA ASN A 996 -2.59 -19.14 83.59
C ASN A 996 -3.95 -19.76 83.98
N ILE A 997 -4.98 -19.57 83.16
CA ILE A 997 -6.33 -20.12 83.42
C ILE A 997 -6.30 -21.66 83.44
N THR A 998 -5.49 -22.28 82.59
CA THR A 998 -5.40 -23.75 82.52
C THR A 998 -4.82 -24.37 83.81
N LYS A 999 -3.90 -23.67 84.48
CA LYS A 999 -3.33 -24.10 85.77
C LYS A 999 -4.33 -23.94 86.94
N GLU A 1000 -5.14 -22.88 86.94
CA GLU A 1000 -6.14 -22.59 87.99
C GLU A 1000 -7.35 -23.55 87.92
N MET A 1001 -7.73 -24.02 86.72
CA MET A 1001 -8.81 -25.00 86.56
C MET A 1001 -8.53 -26.38 87.16
N GLY A 1002 -7.25 -26.79 87.21
CA GLY A 1002 -6.85 -28.11 87.71
C GLY A 1002 -7.07 -28.28 89.21
N THR A 1003 -6.93 -27.22 89.99
CA THR A 1003 -7.08 -27.23 91.46
C THR A 1003 -8.54 -27.14 91.90
N ILE A 1004 -9.37 -26.36 91.20
CA ILE A 1004 -10.78 -26.15 91.57
C ILE A 1004 -11.63 -27.42 91.35
N ARG A 1005 -11.28 -28.28 90.38
CA ARG A 1005 -12.02 -29.54 90.10
C ARG A 1005 -11.97 -30.56 91.24
N GLN A 1006 -10.85 -30.68 91.96
CA GLN A 1006 -10.73 -31.63 93.08
C GLN A 1006 -11.56 -31.23 94.31
N ASP A 1007 -11.87 -29.93 94.47
CA ASP A 1007 -12.58 -29.40 95.64
C ASP A 1007 -14.12 -29.43 95.49
N ILE A 1008 -14.64 -29.49 94.28
CA ILE A 1008 -16.09 -29.44 94.00
C ILE A 1008 -16.77 -30.79 94.26
N ASP A 1009 -16.09 -31.91 93.96
CA ASP A 1009 -16.69 -33.25 94.04
C ASP A 1009 -16.98 -33.71 95.49
N THR A 1010 -16.43 -33.04 96.51
CA THR A 1010 -16.63 -33.37 97.93
C THR A 1010 -17.79 -32.64 98.62
N GLN A 1011 -18.38 -31.59 98.03
CA GLN A 1011 -19.39 -30.75 98.70
C GLN A 1011 -20.83 -30.85 98.15
N LYS A 1012 -21.07 -31.53 97.01
CA LYS A 1012 -22.36 -31.55 96.29
C LYS A 1012 -23.52 -32.40 96.88
N ILE A 1013 -23.34 -33.11 98.01
CA ILE A 1013 -24.35 -34.03 98.55
C ILE A 1013 -25.33 -33.35 99.56
N GLN A 1014 -25.01 -32.16 100.09
CA GLN A 1014 -25.82 -31.48 101.12
C GLN A 1014 -26.66 -30.27 100.64
N GLU A 1015 -26.47 -29.76 99.41
CA GLU A 1015 -27.10 -28.49 98.94
C GLU A 1015 -28.55 -28.65 98.41
N ARG A 1016 -28.91 -29.84 97.92
CA ARG A 1016 -30.15 -30.06 97.14
C ARG A 1016 -31.46 -29.99 97.94
N TRP A 1017 -31.39 -29.88 99.27
CA TRP A 1017 -32.56 -29.86 100.15
C TRP A 1017 -33.01 -28.45 100.56
N LEU A 1018 -32.14 -27.43 100.44
CA LEU A 1018 -32.41 -26.06 100.93
C LEU A 1018 -32.87 -25.07 99.83
N GLU A 1019 -32.65 -25.36 98.53
CA GLU A 1019 -32.93 -24.47 97.37
C GLU A 1019 -34.43 -24.33 97.02
N ASP A 1020 -35.23 -25.37 97.27
CA ASP A 1020 -36.61 -25.40 96.78
C ASP A 1020 -37.59 -24.50 97.57
N ASN A 1021 -37.23 -23.98 98.74
CA ASN A 1021 -38.12 -23.13 99.56
C ASN A 1021 -37.95 -21.61 99.35
N LEU A 1022 -36.85 -21.14 98.75
CA LEU A 1022 -36.55 -19.69 98.59
C LEU A 1022 -37.08 -19.08 97.29
N THR A 1023 -37.32 -19.91 96.26
CA THR A 1023 -37.61 -19.48 94.87
C THR A 1023 -39.05 -19.01 94.67
N LEU A 1024 -39.99 -19.43 95.53
CA LEU A 1024 -41.42 -19.11 95.37
C LEU A 1024 -41.76 -17.65 95.72
N ARG A 1025 -41.01 -17.01 96.62
CA ARG A 1025 -41.39 -15.69 97.19
C ARG A 1025 -40.97 -14.48 96.34
N LYS A 1026 -39.90 -14.57 95.55
CA LYS A 1026 -39.41 -13.47 94.69
C LYS A 1026 -40.22 -13.28 93.41
N ARG A 1027 -40.81 -14.35 92.86
CA ARG A 1027 -41.45 -14.29 91.54
C ARG A 1027 -42.81 -13.56 91.50
N ASN A 1028 -43.36 -13.15 92.65
CA ASN A 1028 -44.64 -12.45 92.72
C ASN A 1028 -44.55 -10.91 92.67
N ASP A 1029 -43.38 -10.31 92.92
CA ASP A 1029 -43.23 -8.85 92.89
C ASP A 1029 -42.94 -8.31 91.47
N ASP A 1030 -42.14 -9.01 90.67
CA ASP A 1030 -41.76 -8.63 89.30
C ASP A 1030 -42.95 -8.62 88.30
N LEU A 1031 -44.08 -9.24 88.65
CA LEU A 1031 -45.24 -9.38 87.76
C LEU A 1031 -46.07 -8.08 87.68
N ARG A 1032 -45.91 -7.18 88.65
CA ARG A 1032 -46.72 -5.97 88.82
C ARG A 1032 -46.25 -4.79 87.96
N GLU A 1033 -44.95 -4.60 87.80
CA GLU A 1033 -44.36 -3.52 86.98
C GLU A 1033 -44.67 -3.68 85.48
N VAL A 1034 -44.75 -4.92 84.98
CA VAL A 1034 -44.98 -5.21 83.56
C VAL A 1034 -46.41 -4.85 83.12
N GLU A 1035 -47.36 -4.70 84.04
CA GLU A 1035 -48.75 -4.36 83.72
C GLU A 1035 -48.96 -2.86 83.41
N GLU A 1036 -48.16 -1.98 83.99
CA GLU A 1036 -48.33 -0.51 83.85
C GLU A 1036 -47.78 0.04 82.53
N ASP A 1037 -46.72 -0.56 81.98
CA ASP A 1037 -46.09 -0.10 80.73
C ASP A 1037 -46.92 -0.41 79.47
N ILE A 1038 -47.78 -1.44 79.51
CA ILE A 1038 -48.59 -1.86 78.35
C ILE A 1038 -49.72 -0.86 78.06
N ALA A 1039 -50.27 -0.20 79.08
CA ALA A 1039 -51.42 0.69 78.91
C ALA A 1039 -51.06 1.98 78.16
N ARG A 1040 -49.86 2.52 78.39
CA ARG A 1040 -49.40 3.80 77.83
C ARG A 1040 -49.13 3.74 76.31
N TYR A 1041 -48.62 2.62 75.80
CA TYR A 1041 -48.32 2.47 74.36
C TYR A 1041 -49.56 2.23 73.48
N MET A 1042 -50.68 1.80 74.05
CA MET A 1042 -51.93 1.59 73.28
C MET A 1042 -52.63 2.90 72.90
N GLU A 1043 -52.40 3.99 73.62
CA GLU A 1043 -53.05 5.29 73.40
C GLU A 1043 -52.44 6.06 72.21
N GLU A 1044 -51.11 5.97 72.00
CA GLU A 1044 -50.39 6.63 70.89
C GLU A 1044 -50.67 6.00 69.50
N MET A 1045 -51.18 4.76 69.43
CA MET A 1045 -51.46 4.07 68.17
C MET A 1045 -52.81 4.44 67.52
N GLY A 1046 -53.74 5.06 68.26
CA GLY A 1046 -55.12 5.31 67.80
C GLY A 1046 -55.29 6.44 66.78
N GLU A 1047 -54.33 7.38 66.68
CA GLU A 1047 -54.46 8.61 65.87
C GLU A 1047 -53.97 8.49 64.42
N MET A 1048 -53.25 7.42 64.05
CA MET A 1048 -52.65 7.27 62.72
C MET A 1048 -53.55 6.46 61.77
N GLN A 1049 -54.02 7.04 60.66
CA GLN A 1049 -54.94 6.41 59.69
C GLN A 1049 -54.27 5.32 58.81
N VAL A 1050 -53.89 4.19 59.42
CA VAL A 1050 -53.11 3.08 58.83
C VAL A 1050 -53.67 2.48 57.51
N PRO A 1051 -54.99 2.29 57.33
CA PRO A 1051 -55.52 1.64 56.12
C PRO A 1051 -55.37 2.48 54.84
N GLN A 1052 -55.46 3.82 54.96
CA GLN A 1052 -55.36 4.72 53.81
C GLN A 1052 -53.91 4.82 53.30
N LEU A 1053 -52.94 4.85 54.22
CA LEU A 1053 -51.50 4.87 53.90
C LEU A 1053 -51.04 3.57 53.21
N LYS A 1054 -51.63 2.41 53.54
CA LYS A 1054 -51.30 1.13 52.89
C LYS A 1054 -51.78 1.06 51.44
N ASN A 1055 -52.98 1.57 51.15
CA ASN A 1055 -53.52 1.59 49.78
C ASN A 1055 -52.76 2.57 48.88
N GLU A 1056 -52.39 3.74 49.39
CA GLU A 1056 -51.57 4.72 48.65
C GLU A 1056 -50.15 4.18 48.37
N ARG A 1057 -49.57 3.43 49.32
CA ARG A 1057 -48.28 2.74 49.13
C ARG A 1057 -48.31 1.74 47.98
N GLN A 1058 -49.32 0.86 47.94
CA GLN A 1058 -49.44 -0.17 46.91
C GLN A 1058 -49.59 0.45 45.51
N HIS A 1059 -50.40 1.50 45.38
CA HIS A 1059 -50.61 2.17 44.09
C HIS A 1059 -49.35 2.91 43.60
N LEU A 1060 -48.55 3.48 44.51
CA LEU A 1060 -47.26 4.11 44.18
C LEU A 1060 -46.18 3.08 43.84
N GLU A 1061 -46.14 1.93 44.53
CA GLU A 1061 -45.24 0.81 44.24
C GLU A 1061 -45.47 0.25 42.83
N GLU A 1062 -46.72 0.02 42.42
CA GLU A 1062 -47.07 -0.48 41.08
C GLU A 1062 -46.63 0.50 39.97
N LYS A 1063 -46.89 1.81 40.14
CA LYS A 1063 -46.45 2.84 39.18
C LYS A 1063 -44.92 2.97 39.11
N ILE A 1064 -44.23 2.85 40.24
CA ILE A 1064 -42.77 2.90 40.30
C ILE A 1064 -42.17 1.66 39.64
N GLU A 1065 -42.75 0.48 39.82
CA GLU A 1065 -42.30 -0.75 39.14
C GLU A 1065 -42.47 -0.66 37.62
N ASP A 1066 -43.60 -0.17 37.13
CA ASP A 1066 -43.83 0.02 35.69
C ASP A 1066 -42.83 1.01 35.07
N LEU A 1067 -42.58 2.14 35.73
CA LEU A 1067 -41.58 3.12 35.27
C LEU A 1067 -40.15 2.57 35.37
N LYS A 1068 -39.80 1.81 36.41
CA LYS A 1068 -38.50 1.12 36.54
C LYS A 1068 -38.29 0.05 35.48
N ARG A 1069 -39.34 -0.68 35.11
CA ARG A 1069 -39.29 -1.67 34.02
C ARG A 1069 -39.05 -0.98 32.68
N ASN A 1070 -39.74 0.12 32.40
CA ASN A 1070 -39.53 0.92 31.19
C ASN A 1070 -38.15 1.59 31.15
N HIS A 1071 -37.67 2.11 32.28
CA HIS A 1071 -36.32 2.64 32.44
C HIS A 1071 -35.26 1.58 32.15
N SER A 1072 -35.42 0.37 32.71
CA SER A 1072 -34.50 -0.76 32.49
C SER A 1072 -34.48 -1.22 31.03
N LEU A 1073 -35.64 -1.26 30.36
CA LEU A 1073 -35.76 -1.58 28.93
C LEU A 1073 -35.13 -0.50 28.02
N ALA A 1074 -35.21 0.77 28.41
CA ALA A 1074 -34.61 1.88 27.68
C ALA A 1074 -33.09 1.92 27.88
N LEU A 1075 -32.59 1.70 29.11
CA LEU A 1075 -31.16 1.53 29.41
C LEU A 1075 -30.55 0.33 28.69
N GLY A 1076 -31.23 -0.82 28.68
CA GLY A 1076 -30.78 -2.00 27.93
C GLY A 1076 -30.63 -1.71 26.43
N ARG A 1077 -31.54 -0.92 25.85
CA ARG A 1077 -31.42 -0.45 24.46
C ARG A 1077 -30.28 0.53 24.26
N GLN A 1078 -30.05 1.47 25.20
CA GLN A 1078 -28.89 2.37 25.13
C GLN A 1078 -27.57 1.61 25.13
N HIS A 1079 -27.44 0.62 26.01
CA HIS A 1079 -26.24 -0.20 26.07
C HIS A 1079 -26.01 -0.96 24.76
N GLY A 1080 -27.07 -1.56 24.19
CA GLY A 1080 -26.99 -2.20 22.88
C GLY A 1080 -26.58 -1.25 21.75
N PHE A 1081 -27.09 -0.01 21.73
CA PHE A 1081 -26.66 0.99 20.76
C PHE A 1081 -25.22 1.46 20.99
N GLU A 1082 -24.80 1.63 22.24
CA GLU A 1082 -23.42 2.01 22.59
C GLU A 1082 -22.41 0.92 22.19
N GLU A 1083 -22.74 -0.36 22.41
CA GLU A 1083 -21.94 -1.49 21.95
C GLU A 1083 -21.83 -1.54 20.42
N GLU A 1084 -22.94 -1.34 19.71
CA GLU A 1084 -22.94 -1.28 18.24
C GLU A 1084 -22.13 -0.08 17.71
N ILE A 1085 -22.24 1.10 18.33
CA ILE A 1085 -21.45 2.29 17.98
C ILE A 1085 -19.96 2.03 18.22
N ILE A 1086 -19.58 1.41 19.34
CA ILE A 1086 -18.19 1.03 19.61
C ILE A 1086 -17.69 0.03 18.57
N ARG A 1087 -18.53 -0.94 18.17
CA ARG A 1087 -18.21 -1.92 17.13
C ARG A 1087 -17.96 -1.24 15.79
N PHE A 1088 -18.88 -0.39 15.32
CA PHE A 1088 -18.72 0.34 14.06
C PHE A 1088 -17.53 1.32 14.08
N LYS A 1089 -17.27 2.01 15.21
CA LYS A 1089 -16.06 2.83 15.39
C LYS A 1089 -14.78 2.00 15.37
N LYS A 1090 -14.82 0.76 15.84
CA LYS A 1090 -13.67 -0.17 15.77
C LYS A 1090 -13.45 -0.65 14.34
N GLU A 1091 -14.51 -1.09 13.65
CA GLU A 1091 -14.47 -1.49 12.23
C GLU A 1091 -13.94 -0.32 11.36
N LEU A 1092 -14.41 0.91 11.56
CA LEU A 1092 -13.92 2.10 10.82
C LEU A 1092 -12.45 2.44 11.11
N ARG A 1093 -11.89 1.97 12.23
CA ARG A 1093 -10.47 2.18 12.58
C ARG A 1093 -9.55 1.13 11.97
N ASP A 1094 -10.09 0.05 11.42
CA ASP A 1094 -9.28 -0.94 10.73
C ASP A 1094 -8.58 -0.31 9.51
N SER A 1095 -7.33 -0.73 9.30
CA SER A 1095 -6.43 -0.23 8.23
C SER A 1095 -7.06 -0.23 6.83
N GLN A 1096 -8.00 -1.16 6.60
CA GLN A 1096 -8.70 -1.33 5.33
C GLN A 1096 -9.76 -0.26 5.08
N PHE A 1097 -10.38 0.30 6.12
CA PHE A 1097 -11.51 1.23 6.02
C PHE A 1097 -11.16 2.67 6.41
N LYS A 1098 -10.20 2.85 7.32
CA LYS A 1098 -9.78 4.16 7.85
C LYS A 1098 -9.41 5.15 6.74
N ASP A 1099 -8.55 4.69 5.82
CA ASP A 1099 -8.01 5.50 4.72
C ASP A 1099 -8.53 5.01 3.34
N ALA A 1100 -9.62 4.24 3.31
CA ALA A 1100 -10.11 3.59 2.08
C ALA A 1100 -10.37 4.58 0.95
N GLU A 1101 -10.96 5.73 1.27
CA GLU A 1101 -11.30 6.76 0.29
C GLU A 1101 -10.06 7.47 -0.27
N GLU A 1102 -9.07 7.74 0.58
CA GLU A 1102 -7.81 8.36 0.18
C GLU A 1102 -6.97 7.39 -0.67
N LYS A 1103 -6.81 6.13 -0.22
CA LYS A 1103 -6.13 5.08 -0.98
C LYS A 1103 -6.79 4.79 -2.33
N TYR A 1104 -8.13 4.75 -2.38
CA TYR A 1104 -8.86 4.62 -3.65
C TYR A 1104 -8.56 5.79 -4.59
N ARG A 1105 -8.56 7.02 -4.07
CA ARG A 1105 -8.30 8.22 -4.87
C ARG A 1105 -6.87 8.27 -5.38
N GLU A 1106 -5.88 7.99 -4.54
CA GLU A 1106 -4.47 7.93 -4.93
C GLU A 1106 -4.24 6.86 -5.99
N MET A 1107 -4.74 5.63 -5.78
CA MET A 1107 -4.59 4.55 -6.75
C MET A 1107 -5.29 4.88 -8.08
N MET A 1108 -6.44 5.57 -8.03
CA MET A 1108 -7.11 6.04 -9.25
C MET A 1108 -6.29 7.06 -10.03
N ILE A 1109 -5.65 8.01 -9.33
CA ILE A 1109 -4.75 8.99 -9.94
C ILE A 1109 -3.56 8.26 -10.57
N VAL A 1110 -2.90 7.36 -9.84
CA VAL A 1110 -1.75 6.56 -10.33
C VAL A 1110 -2.13 5.74 -11.56
N MET A 1111 -3.26 5.04 -11.52
CA MET A 1111 -3.76 4.25 -12.65
C MET A 1111 -4.01 5.14 -13.87
N ARG A 1112 -4.72 6.26 -13.69
CA ARG A 1112 -5.10 7.13 -14.81
C ARG A 1112 -3.91 7.86 -15.42
N THR A 1113 -2.99 8.35 -14.60
CA THR A 1113 -1.73 8.96 -15.05
C THR A 1113 -0.87 7.96 -15.81
N THR A 1114 -0.75 6.72 -15.31
CA THR A 1114 0.02 5.66 -16.00
C THR A 1114 -0.64 5.25 -17.33
N GLU A 1115 -1.98 5.24 -17.41
CA GLU A 1115 -2.69 5.03 -18.68
C GLU A 1115 -2.39 6.12 -19.71
N LEU A 1116 -2.33 7.40 -19.30
CA LEU A 1116 -1.98 8.50 -20.18
C LEU A 1116 -0.53 8.38 -20.67
N VAL A 1117 0.42 8.11 -19.77
CA VAL A 1117 1.82 7.87 -20.13
C VAL A 1117 1.96 6.74 -21.15
N ASN A 1118 1.18 5.66 -21.03
CA ASN A 1118 1.19 4.58 -22.02
C ASN A 1118 0.73 5.02 -23.41
N LYS A 1119 -0.24 5.94 -23.50
CA LYS A 1119 -0.70 6.51 -24.78
C LYS A 1119 0.35 7.44 -25.38
N ASP A 1120 1.02 8.24 -24.56
CA ASP A 1120 2.10 9.11 -25.02
C ASP A 1120 3.28 8.28 -25.53
N LEU A 1121 3.67 7.23 -24.82
CA LEU A 1121 4.71 6.29 -25.25
C LEU A 1121 4.38 5.61 -26.59
N ASP A 1122 3.11 5.25 -26.83
CA ASP A 1122 2.67 4.71 -28.14
C ASP A 1122 2.76 5.78 -29.25
N THR A 1123 2.41 7.02 -28.94
CA THR A 1123 2.50 8.14 -29.87
C THR A 1123 3.96 8.41 -30.26
N TYR A 1124 4.86 8.47 -29.27
CA TYR A 1124 6.30 8.62 -29.51
C TYR A 1124 6.90 7.46 -30.29
N TYR A 1125 6.49 6.22 -29.97
CA TYR A 1125 6.93 5.03 -30.71
C TYR A 1125 6.56 5.14 -32.20
N ARG A 1126 5.29 5.45 -32.50
CA ARG A 1126 4.82 5.59 -33.90
C ARG A 1126 5.52 6.73 -34.64
N ALA A 1127 5.68 7.88 -33.99
CA ALA A 1127 6.35 9.03 -34.58
C ALA A 1127 7.83 8.73 -34.90
N LEU A 1128 8.54 8.10 -33.96
CA LEU A 1128 9.94 7.74 -34.15
C LEU A 1128 10.12 6.64 -35.21
N ASP A 1129 9.26 5.62 -35.22
CA ASP A 1129 9.26 4.56 -36.25
C ASP A 1129 9.03 5.15 -37.65
N GLN A 1130 8.03 6.03 -37.80
CA GLN A 1130 7.75 6.72 -39.06
C GLN A 1130 8.93 7.60 -39.52
N ALA A 1131 9.59 8.32 -38.60
CA ALA A 1131 10.76 9.13 -38.92
C ALA A 1131 11.94 8.28 -39.40
N ILE A 1132 12.17 7.12 -38.77
CA ILE A 1132 13.19 6.16 -39.22
C ILE A 1132 12.85 5.62 -40.62
N MET A 1133 11.58 5.28 -40.90
CA MET A 1133 11.17 4.82 -42.23
C MET A 1133 11.41 5.88 -43.31
N THR A 1134 11.02 7.12 -43.02
CA THR A 1134 11.18 8.25 -43.96
C THR A 1134 12.66 8.51 -44.24
N PHE A 1135 13.51 8.48 -43.21
CA PHE A 1135 14.96 8.63 -43.35
C PHE A 1135 15.58 7.50 -44.19
N HIS A 1136 15.17 6.24 -43.95
CA HIS A 1136 15.65 5.10 -44.74
C HIS A 1136 15.26 5.21 -46.21
N SER A 1137 14.00 5.52 -46.52
CA SER A 1137 13.54 5.68 -47.92
C SER A 1137 14.32 6.78 -48.64
N MET A 1138 14.41 7.96 -48.02
CA MET A 1138 15.11 9.12 -48.58
C MET A 1138 16.59 8.83 -48.85
N LYS A 1139 17.28 8.17 -47.92
CA LYS A 1139 18.69 7.81 -48.10
C LYS A 1139 18.89 6.69 -49.14
N MET A 1140 17.96 5.75 -49.23
CA MET A 1140 18.02 4.69 -50.24
C MET A 1140 17.85 5.25 -51.66
N GLU A 1141 16.96 6.22 -51.84
CA GLU A 1141 16.78 6.96 -53.10
C GLU A 1141 18.05 7.72 -53.49
N GLU A 1142 18.69 8.42 -52.55
CA GLU A 1142 19.96 9.14 -52.75
C GLU A 1142 21.09 8.19 -53.19
N ILE A 1143 21.26 7.06 -52.50
CA ILE A 1143 22.26 6.03 -52.84
C ILE A 1143 21.99 5.46 -54.22
N ASN A 1144 20.75 5.08 -54.53
CA ASN A 1144 20.40 4.50 -55.83
C ASN A 1144 20.59 5.48 -56.98
N LYS A 1145 20.37 6.78 -56.76
CA LYS A 1145 20.67 7.81 -57.76
C LYS A 1145 22.16 7.81 -58.12
N ILE A 1146 23.03 7.86 -57.11
CA ILE A 1146 24.49 7.86 -57.31
C ILE A 1146 24.95 6.55 -57.96
N ILE A 1147 24.42 5.39 -57.53
CA ILE A 1147 24.73 4.09 -58.12
C ILE A 1147 24.39 4.08 -59.62
N ARG A 1148 23.21 4.58 -60.01
CA ARG A 1148 22.79 4.64 -61.41
C ARG A 1148 23.73 5.51 -62.24
N ASP A 1149 24.10 6.67 -61.72
CA ASP A 1149 24.97 7.63 -62.40
C ASP A 1149 26.39 7.05 -62.58
N LEU A 1150 26.98 6.50 -61.51
CA LEU A 1150 28.29 5.84 -61.53
C LEU A 1150 28.32 4.58 -62.40
N TRP A 1151 27.26 3.77 -62.39
CA TRP A 1151 27.19 2.58 -63.24
C TRP A 1151 27.18 2.94 -64.72
N ARG A 1152 26.38 3.93 -65.12
CA ARG A 1152 26.29 4.39 -66.51
C ARG A 1152 27.57 5.04 -67.00
N SER A 1153 28.33 5.72 -66.13
CA SER A 1153 29.60 6.34 -66.50
C SER A 1153 30.74 5.31 -66.64
N THR A 1154 30.70 4.21 -65.88
CA THR A 1154 31.82 3.26 -65.77
C THR A 1154 31.66 1.94 -66.54
N TYR A 1155 30.46 1.35 -66.59
CA TYR A 1155 30.23 0.07 -67.27
C TYR A 1155 29.99 0.28 -68.77
N ARG A 1156 30.79 -0.39 -69.62
CA ARG A 1156 30.69 -0.30 -71.09
C ARG A 1156 29.96 -1.46 -71.76
N GLY A 1157 29.47 -2.43 -71.00
CA GLY A 1157 28.67 -3.53 -71.54
C GLY A 1157 27.24 -3.12 -71.91
N GLN A 1158 26.70 -3.64 -73.00
CA GLN A 1158 25.34 -3.36 -73.47
C GLN A 1158 24.26 -4.20 -72.78
N ASP A 1159 24.63 -5.09 -71.86
CA ASP A 1159 23.75 -6.12 -71.30
C ASP A 1159 23.05 -5.70 -70.00
N ILE A 1160 23.46 -4.61 -69.34
CA ILE A 1160 22.87 -4.09 -68.09
C ILE A 1160 22.78 -2.57 -68.19
N GLU A 1161 21.57 -2.00 -68.05
CA GLU A 1161 21.37 -0.55 -68.14
C GLU A 1161 21.83 0.19 -66.87
N TYR A 1162 21.40 -0.31 -65.71
CA TYR A 1162 21.83 0.16 -64.41
C TYR A 1162 21.55 -0.90 -63.34
N ILE A 1163 22.14 -0.67 -62.16
CA ILE A 1163 21.90 -1.48 -60.97
C ILE A 1163 21.26 -0.61 -59.89
N GLU A 1164 20.48 -1.21 -59.00
CA GLU A 1164 19.89 -0.53 -57.85
C GLU A 1164 19.75 -1.51 -56.68
N ILE A 1165 19.72 -0.97 -55.46
CA ILE A 1165 19.41 -1.72 -54.26
C ILE A 1165 17.92 -1.54 -53.95
N ARG A 1166 17.18 -2.63 -53.84
CA ARG A 1166 15.78 -2.63 -53.40
C ARG A 1166 15.67 -3.01 -51.93
N SER A 1167 14.86 -2.25 -51.20
CA SER A 1167 14.48 -2.51 -49.81
C SER A 1167 12.99 -2.84 -49.76
N ASP A 1168 12.64 -4.13 -49.79
CA ASP A 1168 11.25 -4.58 -49.66
C ASP A 1168 10.87 -4.62 -48.17
N ALA A 1169 9.76 -4.00 -47.78
CA ALA A 1169 9.25 -4.02 -46.41
C ALA A 1169 8.26 -5.18 -46.22
N ASP A 1170 8.34 -5.91 -45.09
CA ASP A 1170 7.36 -6.93 -44.74
C ASP A 1170 5.98 -6.28 -44.45
N GLU A 1171 5.06 -6.30 -45.43
CA GLU A 1171 3.70 -5.73 -45.30
C GLU A 1171 2.81 -6.47 -44.28
N ASN A 1172 3.15 -7.71 -43.94
CA ASN A 1172 2.35 -8.59 -43.08
C ASN A 1172 2.53 -8.35 -41.56
N VAL A 1173 3.27 -7.32 -41.15
CA VAL A 1173 3.48 -7.01 -39.72
C VAL A 1173 2.73 -5.75 -39.31
N SER A 1174 1.63 -5.96 -38.58
CA SER A 1174 0.90 -4.90 -37.87
C SER A 1174 1.84 -4.21 -36.88
N ALA A 1175 1.84 -2.87 -36.92
CA ALA A 1175 2.72 -1.99 -36.15
C ALA A 1175 2.61 -2.11 -34.62
N SER A 1176 1.69 -2.94 -34.10
CA SER A 1176 1.46 -3.11 -32.66
C SER A 1176 2.37 -4.13 -31.98
N ASP A 1177 2.82 -5.20 -32.66
CA ASP A 1177 3.35 -6.38 -31.95
C ASP A 1177 4.71 -6.92 -32.40
N LYS A 1178 5.21 -6.58 -33.59
CA LYS A 1178 6.57 -6.95 -34.03
C LYS A 1178 7.23 -5.85 -34.84
N ARG A 1179 8.57 -5.80 -34.74
CA ARG A 1179 9.45 -4.95 -35.56
C ARG A 1179 9.21 -5.26 -37.04
N ARG A 1180 8.96 -4.22 -37.85
CA ARG A 1180 8.95 -4.34 -39.32
C ARG A 1180 10.39 -4.57 -39.80
N SER A 1181 10.54 -5.55 -40.68
CA SER A 1181 11.84 -6.02 -41.17
C SER A 1181 11.99 -5.60 -42.64
N TYR A 1182 13.12 -4.98 -42.98
CA TYR A 1182 13.51 -4.72 -44.36
C TYR A 1182 14.32 -5.89 -44.91
N ASN A 1183 14.06 -6.26 -46.16
CA ASN A 1183 14.87 -7.20 -46.91
C ASN A 1183 15.59 -6.46 -48.05
N TYR A 1184 16.92 -6.52 -48.06
CA TYR A 1184 17.74 -5.82 -49.05
C TYR A 1184 18.20 -6.78 -50.14
N ARG A 1185 18.14 -6.35 -51.40
CA ARG A 1185 18.69 -7.07 -52.56
C ARG A 1185 19.22 -6.12 -53.62
N VAL A 1186 20.29 -6.50 -54.30
CA VAL A 1186 20.84 -5.75 -55.44
C VAL A 1186 20.27 -6.33 -56.72
N VAL A 1187 19.64 -5.49 -57.52
CA VAL A 1187 19.03 -5.88 -58.79
C VAL A 1187 19.69 -5.15 -59.95
N MET A 1188 19.83 -5.86 -61.08
CA MET A 1188 20.20 -5.29 -62.38
C MET A 1188 18.94 -5.13 -63.22
N ILE A 1189 18.87 -4.02 -63.96
CA ILE A 1189 17.78 -3.73 -64.88
C ILE A 1189 18.23 -4.02 -66.31
N LYS A 1190 17.44 -4.84 -67.02
CA LYS A 1190 17.62 -5.17 -68.43
C LYS A 1190 16.30 -4.93 -69.17
N GLY A 1191 16.19 -3.85 -69.95
CA GLY A 1191 14.90 -3.37 -70.45
C GLY A 1191 13.96 -3.07 -69.28
N ASP A 1192 12.70 -3.50 -69.37
CA ASP A 1192 11.70 -3.27 -68.30
C ASP A 1192 11.74 -4.29 -67.14
N THR A 1193 12.71 -5.22 -67.13
CA THR A 1193 12.75 -6.32 -66.14
C THR A 1193 13.86 -6.15 -65.11
N ALA A 1194 13.49 -6.19 -63.83
CA ALA A 1194 14.43 -6.21 -62.70
C ALA A 1194 14.82 -7.66 -62.34
N LEU A 1195 16.12 -7.95 -62.34
CA LEU A 1195 16.68 -9.27 -62.04
C LEU A 1195 17.66 -9.18 -60.87
N ASP A 1196 17.61 -10.14 -59.95
CA ASP A 1196 18.61 -10.23 -58.87
C ASP A 1196 20.02 -10.45 -59.47
N MET A 1197 20.99 -9.63 -59.07
CA MET A 1197 22.37 -9.77 -59.52
C MET A 1197 23.04 -11.00 -58.91
N ARG A 1198 22.64 -11.39 -57.70
CA ARG A 1198 23.29 -12.47 -56.98
C ARG A 1198 23.13 -13.79 -57.74
N GLY A 1199 24.27 -14.42 -58.04
CA GLY A 1199 24.31 -15.69 -58.80
C GLY A 1199 24.08 -15.56 -60.31
N ARG A 1200 23.90 -14.33 -60.85
CA ARG A 1200 23.60 -14.10 -62.28
C ARG A 1200 24.57 -13.14 -63.00
N CYS A 1201 25.59 -12.65 -62.31
CA CYS A 1201 26.60 -11.74 -62.85
C CYS A 1201 28.00 -12.39 -62.94
N SER A 1202 28.80 -11.91 -63.90
CA SER A 1202 30.20 -12.33 -64.10
C SER A 1202 31.12 -11.85 -62.98
N ALA A 1203 32.35 -12.39 -62.92
CA ALA A 1203 33.33 -11.96 -61.91
C ALA A 1203 33.66 -10.46 -62.01
N GLY A 1204 33.83 -9.93 -63.24
CA GLY A 1204 34.07 -8.50 -63.47
C GLY A 1204 32.87 -7.62 -63.09
N GLN A 1205 31.64 -8.04 -63.43
CA GLN A 1205 30.41 -7.33 -63.04
C GLN A 1205 30.24 -7.27 -61.51
N LYS A 1206 30.59 -8.35 -60.78
CA LYS A 1206 30.54 -8.39 -59.31
C LYS A 1206 31.49 -7.39 -58.67
N VAL A 1207 32.72 -7.35 -59.16
CA VAL A 1207 33.76 -6.42 -58.66
C VAL A 1207 33.35 -4.98 -58.94
N LEU A 1208 32.90 -4.67 -60.16
CA LEU A 1208 32.45 -3.33 -60.53
C LEU A 1208 31.22 -2.88 -59.73
N ALA A 1209 30.20 -3.73 -59.59
CA ALA A 1209 29.00 -3.42 -58.82
C ALA A 1209 29.33 -3.13 -57.35
N SER A 1210 30.22 -3.93 -56.75
CA SER A 1210 30.62 -3.75 -55.36
C SER A 1210 31.45 -2.47 -55.15
N LEU A 1211 32.30 -2.09 -56.12
CA LEU A 1211 33.04 -0.82 -56.11
C LEU A 1211 32.09 0.39 -56.21
N ILE A 1212 31.15 0.36 -57.15
CA ILE A 1212 30.17 1.45 -57.35
C ILE A 1212 29.27 1.62 -56.13
N ILE A 1213 28.76 0.53 -55.55
CA ILE A 1213 27.94 0.58 -54.34
C ILE A 1213 28.74 1.17 -53.19
N ARG A 1214 30.03 0.81 -53.03
CA ARG A 1214 30.90 1.40 -52.01
C ARG A 1214 31.16 2.88 -52.24
N LEU A 1215 31.36 3.32 -53.48
CA LEU A 1215 31.53 4.73 -53.83
C LEU A 1215 30.27 5.53 -53.49
N ALA A 1216 29.10 5.04 -53.89
CA ALA A 1216 27.82 5.68 -53.57
C ALA A 1216 27.56 5.77 -52.05
N LEU A 1217 27.89 4.71 -51.31
CA LEU A 1217 27.82 4.72 -49.85
C LEU A 1217 28.81 5.68 -49.21
N ALA A 1218 30.03 5.80 -49.76
CA ALA A 1218 31.01 6.75 -49.28
C ALA A 1218 30.54 8.19 -49.51
N GLU A 1219 30.02 8.51 -50.70
CA GLU A 1219 29.49 9.84 -51.01
C GLU A 1219 28.30 10.21 -50.10
N THR A 1220 27.42 9.25 -49.82
CA THR A 1220 26.22 9.49 -49.00
C THR A 1220 26.53 9.63 -47.49
N PHE A 1221 27.47 8.82 -46.96
CA PHE A 1221 27.71 8.70 -45.51
C PHE A 1221 29.05 9.28 -45.03
N CYS A 1222 29.99 9.62 -45.92
CA CYS A 1222 31.30 10.17 -45.59
C CYS A 1222 31.43 11.67 -45.92
N LEU A 1223 30.36 12.46 -45.81
CA LEU A 1223 30.35 13.92 -46.10
C LEU A 1223 31.52 14.69 -45.44
N ASN A 1224 31.94 14.26 -44.23
CA ASN A 1224 33.01 14.89 -43.47
C ASN A 1224 34.36 14.16 -43.54
N CYS A 1225 34.49 13.08 -44.32
CA CYS A 1225 35.68 12.25 -44.43
C CYS A 1225 36.05 11.99 -45.90
N GLY A 1226 37.11 12.64 -46.36
CA GLY A 1226 37.58 12.54 -47.74
C GLY A 1226 38.51 11.35 -47.98
N ILE A 1227 38.23 10.18 -47.40
CA ILE A 1227 39.12 9.01 -47.44
C ILE A 1227 38.33 7.80 -47.95
N LEU A 1228 38.89 7.10 -48.95
CA LEU A 1228 38.40 5.82 -49.43
C LEU A 1228 39.59 4.95 -49.86
N ALA A 1229 39.65 3.71 -49.37
CA ALA A 1229 40.68 2.76 -49.77
C ALA A 1229 40.09 1.69 -50.71
N LEU A 1230 40.74 1.51 -51.86
CA LEU A 1230 40.40 0.51 -52.86
C LEU A 1230 41.55 -0.50 -52.92
N ASP A 1231 41.35 -1.69 -52.35
CA ASP A 1231 42.33 -2.78 -52.40
C ASP A 1231 42.11 -3.63 -53.65
N GLU A 1232 43.13 -3.73 -54.50
CA GLU A 1232 43.12 -4.41 -55.80
C GLU A 1232 41.84 -4.16 -56.66
N PRO A 1233 41.46 -2.89 -56.93
CA PRO A 1233 40.18 -2.57 -57.56
C PRO A 1233 40.06 -3.02 -59.03
N THR A 1234 41.17 -3.30 -59.69
CA THR A 1234 41.22 -3.65 -61.11
C THR A 1234 41.18 -5.16 -61.36
N THR A 1235 41.16 -5.99 -60.32
CA THR A 1235 41.21 -7.45 -60.45
C THR A 1235 39.94 -7.96 -61.12
N ASN A 1236 40.09 -8.68 -62.23
CA ASN A 1236 39.00 -9.18 -63.09
C ASN A 1236 38.21 -8.11 -63.87
N LEU A 1237 38.70 -6.88 -63.97
CA LEU A 1237 38.11 -5.85 -64.83
C LEU A 1237 38.82 -5.79 -66.19
N ASP A 1238 38.03 -5.61 -67.25
CA ASP A 1238 38.56 -5.38 -68.59
C ASP A 1238 39.10 -3.95 -68.73
N ARG A 1239 40.05 -3.76 -69.65
CA ARG A 1239 40.77 -2.49 -69.82
C ARG A 1239 39.85 -1.29 -70.06
N GLU A 1240 38.78 -1.46 -70.85
CA GLU A 1240 37.81 -0.39 -71.13
C GLU A 1240 37.03 0.06 -69.87
N ASN A 1241 36.67 -0.90 -69.00
CA ASN A 1241 36.01 -0.60 -67.73
C ASN A 1241 36.99 0.00 -66.72
N ILE A 1242 38.27 -0.40 -66.75
CA ILE A 1242 39.32 0.21 -65.92
C ILE A 1242 39.55 1.67 -66.31
N GLU A 1243 39.68 1.96 -67.60
CA GLU A 1243 39.88 3.32 -68.12
C GLU A 1243 38.65 4.20 -67.83
N SER A 1244 37.43 3.66 -68.00
CA SER A 1244 36.19 4.38 -67.68
C SER A 1244 36.00 4.63 -66.19
N LEU A 1245 36.34 3.67 -65.33
CA LEU A 1245 36.36 3.84 -63.87
C LEU A 1245 37.39 4.89 -63.45
N ALA A 1246 38.57 4.91 -64.07
CA ALA A 1246 39.59 5.91 -63.80
C ALA A 1246 39.10 7.31 -64.19
N HIS A 1247 38.41 7.48 -65.32
CA HIS A 1247 37.79 8.75 -65.70
C HIS A 1247 36.71 9.18 -64.70
N ALA A 1248 35.83 8.28 -64.29
CA ALA A 1248 34.76 8.58 -63.34
C ALA A 1248 35.24 8.88 -61.90
N LEU A 1249 36.48 8.50 -61.56
CA LEU A 1249 37.12 8.82 -60.26
C LEU A 1249 37.90 10.15 -60.28
N VAL A 1250 38.18 10.69 -61.47
CA VAL A 1250 38.91 11.95 -61.66
C VAL A 1250 37.96 13.15 -61.79
N GLU A 1251 36.78 12.93 -62.38
CA GLU A 1251 35.63 13.84 -62.30
C GLU A 1251 35.00 13.83 -60.90
#